data_AF-A0A9D5SQ95-F1
#
_entry.id   AF-A0A9D5SQ95-F1
#
_cell.length_a   1.000
_cell.length_b   1.000
_cell.length_c   1.000
_cell.angle_alpha   90.00
_cell.angle_beta   90.00
_cell.angle_gamma   90.00
#
_symmetry.space_group_name_H-M   'P 1'
#
loop_
_entity.id
_entity.type
_entity.pdbx_description
1 polymer ?
#
loop_
_entity_poly.entity_id
_entity_poly.type
_entity_poly.pdbx_seq_one_letter_code
_entity_poly.pdbx_strand_id
1 'polypeptide(L)'
;MSEQNQNHYDESQIQVLEGLEAVRKRPGMYIGSTSSRGLHHLVYEIVDNAIDEALAGYCESIIVTLHPDNSVSVQDNGRGIPAGIHPKMGIPTLEVVYTVLHAGGKFGGEGYKIAGGLHGVGASVVNALSEWVEIDNCYEGERYTERFEYGKVARAFKHEGSADGRKGLYVRFKPDPTIFEEIVFDYPTVLNRLREQAFLNAGVKIILRDERAAKEQEAPAEQDMNAPRVGPEEVVLCYEGGIRSFVEHLNNARRLAMIHPDVIYMKGERGDAIGEVAIQYNDSYNETVMSFANNMHTIEGGTHETGFKQALTAVLNDYAKKHNILKADDKNLTGEDTREGICAIISVKLTDAQFESQTKAKLGNSEMRTLVAGLVTEKLTEYFEEHPATAKAILEKSLAASRAREAARKARELTRRKSVLEGSTLPGKLADCQERRVELTELYLVEGDSAGGSAKTGRNSKFQAILPLRGKVLNVEKSRLDKVYTNMSLIPIIQALGCGIGEEFDINKLRYGKIILMADADVDGSHIRILLLTFFFRHMRQLIDDGHVYLAQPPLYKLTKGKKNYYAYSDAERDKLLAELGDNVKTSRYKGLGEMNADQLWETTMDPETRTLLKVNIEDAMICDETFSILMGDKVEPRREFIEQNAVYATNLDI
;
A
#
# COMPACT_ATOMS: atom_id res chain seq x y z
N MET A 1 -38.64 -41.68 11.29
CA MET A 1 -38.73 -40.46 12.10
C MET A 1 -37.32 -40.09 12.47
N SER A 2 -36.74 -39.13 11.76
CA SER A 2 -35.40 -38.61 12.02
C SER A 2 -35.54 -37.50 13.07
N GLU A 3 -34.93 -37.71 14.24
CA GLU A 3 -34.82 -36.70 15.28
C GLU A 3 -34.05 -35.50 14.73
N GLN A 4 -34.73 -34.37 14.58
CA GLN A 4 -34.09 -33.08 14.40
C GLN A 4 -33.47 -32.69 15.75
N ASN A 5 -32.14 -32.68 15.82
CA ASN A 5 -31.41 -32.01 16.89
C ASN A 5 -31.85 -30.54 16.94
N GLN A 6 -32.76 -30.21 17.86
CA GLN A 6 -33.06 -28.84 18.22
C GLN A 6 -31.81 -28.28 18.92
N ASN A 7 -30.98 -27.55 18.18
CA ASN A 7 -29.94 -26.72 18.78
C ASN A 7 -30.64 -25.66 19.64
N HIS A 8 -30.69 -25.91 20.94
CA HIS A 8 -31.29 -25.01 21.91
C HIS A 8 -30.35 -23.81 22.09
N TYR A 9 -30.73 -22.64 21.56
CA TYR A 9 -30.01 -21.39 21.76
C TYR A 9 -30.50 -20.75 23.07
N ASP A 10 -29.68 -20.83 24.11
CA ASP A 10 -29.96 -20.31 25.45
C ASP A 10 -28.87 -19.33 25.93
N GLU A 11 -29.05 -18.76 27.12
CA GLU A 11 -28.12 -17.76 27.66
C GLU A 11 -26.71 -18.31 27.86
N SER A 12 -26.54 -19.63 28.02
CA SER A 12 -25.24 -20.29 28.20
C SER A 12 -24.42 -20.36 26.90
N GLN A 13 -25.05 -20.14 25.75
CA GLN A 13 -24.38 -20.04 24.46
C GLN A 13 -23.82 -18.64 24.16
N ILE A 14 -24.13 -17.64 25.01
CA ILE A 14 -23.52 -16.32 24.93
C ILE A 14 -22.10 -16.37 25.54
N GLN A 15 -21.09 -16.40 24.68
CA GLN A 15 -19.69 -16.33 25.09
C GLN A 15 -19.24 -14.89 25.26
N VAL A 16 -18.85 -14.53 26.48
CA VAL A 16 -18.12 -13.29 26.78
C VAL A 16 -16.63 -13.60 26.70
N LEU A 17 -15.88 -12.84 25.90
CA LEU A 17 -14.44 -12.94 25.79
C LEU A 17 -13.82 -11.86 26.68
N GLU A 18 -13.08 -12.27 27.71
CA GLU A 18 -12.46 -11.35 28.66
C GLU A 18 -11.03 -11.00 28.24
N GLY A 19 -10.60 -9.76 28.57
CA GLY A 19 -9.25 -9.27 28.29
C GLY A 19 -8.84 -9.38 26.82
N LEU A 20 -7.71 -10.03 26.57
CA LEU A 20 -7.11 -10.16 25.23
C LEU A 20 -7.60 -11.37 24.43
N GLU A 21 -8.50 -12.20 24.98
CA GLU A 21 -9.05 -13.35 24.26
C GLU A 21 -9.84 -12.93 23.01
N ALA A 22 -10.51 -11.79 23.09
CA ALA A 22 -11.24 -11.21 21.96
C ALA A 22 -10.31 -10.88 20.77
N VAL A 23 -9.10 -10.38 21.07
CA VAL A 23 -8.09 -10.04 20.07
C VAL A 23 -7.58 -11.30 19.37
N ARG A 24 -7.22 -12.32 20.14
CA ARG A 24 -6.72 -13.60 19.61
C ARG A 24 -7.75 -14.34 18.76
N LYS A 25 -9.03 -14.28 19.14
CA LYS A 25 -10.11 -14.94 18.41
C LYS A 25 -10.50 -14.21 17.12
N ARG A 26 -10.27 -12.89 17.04
CA ARG A 26 -10.61 -12.04 15.88
C ARG A 26 -9.48 -11.04 15.55
N PRO A 27 -8.26 -11.51 15.21
CA PRO A 27 -7.10 -10.65 15.00
C PRO A 27 -7.29 -9.62 13.89
N GLY A 28 -7.96 -10.01 12.79
CA GLY A 28 -8.20 -9.12 11.64
C GLY A 28 -8.98 -7.86 11.98
N MET A 29 -9.78 -7.83 13.05
CA MET A 29 -10.47 -6.61 13.49
C MET A 29 -9.50 -5.55 14.08
N TYR A 30 -8.36 -5.98 14.59
CA TYR A 30 -7.39 -5.12 15.27
C TYR A 30 -6.20 -4.78 14.36
N ILE A 31 -5.68 -5.76 13.62
CA ILE A 31 -4.49 -5.60 12.77
C ILE A 31 -4.78 -5.63 11.26
N GLY A 32 -6.05 -5.79 10.87
CA GLY A 32 -6.50 -5.81 9.48
C GLY A 32 -6.51 -7.20 8.84
N SER A 33 -5.42 -7.95 8.94
CA SER A 33 -5.31 -9.32 8.43
C SER A 33 -4.37 -10.19 9.29
N THR A 34 -4.32 -11.49 9.04
CA THR A 34 -3.34 -12.44 9.62
C THR A 34 -2.25 -12.85 8.61
N SER A 35 -2.19 -12.17 7.48
CA SER A 35 -1.15 -12.32 6.46
C SER A 35 0.08 -11.47 6.80
N SER A 36 1.07 -11.43 5.89
CA SER A 36 2.26 -10.59 5.98
C SER A 36 1.97 -9.14 6.40
N ARG A 37 0.92 -8.52 5.85
CA ARG A 37 0.48 -7.17 6.26
C ARG A 37 0.20 -7.05 7.77
N GLY A 38 -0.55 -8.00 8.33
CA GLY A 38 -0.88 -8.01 9.75
C GLY A 38 0.35 -8.26 10.64
N LEU A 39 1.27 -9.10 10.16
CA LEU A 39 2.54 -9.38 10.81
C LEU A 39 3.37 -8.10 10.97
N HIS A 40 3.57 -7.36 9.87
CA HIS A 40 4.33 -6.10 9.87
C HIS A 40 3.67 -5.02 10.73
N HIS A 41 2.33 -5.01 10.79
CA HIS A 41 1.59 -4.08 11.62
C HIS A 41 1.94 -4.20 13.11
N LEU A 42 2.33 -5.40 13.59
CA LEU A 42 2.82 -5.57 14.97
C LEU A 42 4.08 -4.73 15.24
N VAL A 43 5.00 -4.68 14.28
CA VAL A 43 6.22 -3.86 14.38
C VAL A 43 5.84 -2.38 14.40
N TYR A 44 4.91 -1.98 13.54
CA TYR A 44 4.48 -0.60 13.40
C TYR A 44 3.87 -0.06 14.70
N GLU A 45 3.04 -0.84 15.38
CA GLU A 45 2.42 -0.43 16.65
C GLU A 45 3.45 -0.16 17.76
N ILE A 46 4.55 -0.91 17.82
CA ILE A 46 5.60 -0.67 18.82
C ILE A 46 6.48 0.51 18.39
N VAL A 47 6.84 0.60 17.11
CA VAL A 47 7.62 1.73 16.57
C VAL A 47 6.87 3.05 16.71
N ASP A 48 5.58 3.09 16.42
CA ASP A 48 4.74 4.28 16.52
C ASP A 48 4.69 4.80 17.97
N ASN A 49 4.73 3.91 18.98
CA ASN A 49 4.86 4.33 20.38
C ASN A 49 6.20 5.02 20.66
N ALA A 50 7.31 4.51 20.11
CA ALA A 50 8.62 5.14 20.23
C ALA A 50 8.68 6.48 19.47
N ILE A 51 8.02 6.57 18.32
CA ILE A 51 7.89 7.82 17.56
C ILE A 51 7.05 8.86 18.33
N ASP A 52 6.00 8.45 19.03
CA ASP A 52 5.20 9.36 19.87
C ASP A 52 6.06 9.95 21.02
N GLU A 53 7.01 9.18 21.60
CA GLU A 53 8.00 9.73 22.53
C GLU A 53 8.94 10.74 21.88
N ALA A 54 9.28 10.53 20.60
CA ALA A 54 10.12 11.46 19.85
C ALA A 54 9.38 12.74 19.50
N LEU A 55 8.10 12.65 19.10
CA LEU A 55 7.21 13.79 18.89
C LEU A 55 7.01 14.62 20.17
N ALA A 56 7.01 13.97 21.33
CA ALA A 56 6.96 14.64 22.62
C ALA A 56 8.30 15.27 23.05
N GLY A 57 9.38 15.05 22.28
CA GLY A 57 10.71 15.63 22.51
C GLY A 57 11.59 14.87 23.50
N TYR A 58 11.26 13.62 23.84
CA TYR A 58 12.01 12.83 24.82
C TYR A 58 12.88 11.73 24.21
N CYS A 59 12.55 11.29 22.99
CA CYS A 59 13.30 10.26 22.26
C CYS A 59 14.04 10.87 21.06
N GLU A 60 15.30 10.47 20.89
CA GLU A 60 16.18 10.89 19.81
C GLU A 60 16.64 9.71 18.94
N SER A 61 16.61 8.49 19.49
CA SER A 61 17.12 7.29 18.83
C SER A 61 16.19 6.10 19.04
N ILE A 62 15.87 5.43 17.94
CA ILE A 62 15.07 4.20 17.90
C ILE A 62 15.89 3.12 17.19
N ILE A 63 15.94 1.92 17.73
CA ILE A 63 16.64 0.77 17.15
C ILE A 63 15.63 -0.36 16.95
N VAL A 64 15.49 -0.81 15.72
CA VAL A 64 14.68 -1.97 15.34
C VAL A 64 15.60 -3.08 14.90
N THR A 65 15.40 -4.29 15.42
CA THR A 65 16.24 -5.45 15.11
C THR A 65 15.38 -6.65 14.75
N LEU A 66 15.65 -7.22 13.57
CA LEU A 66 15.06 -8.47 13.10
C LEU A 66 15.99 -9.63 13.50
N HIS A 67 15.51 -10.53 14.37
CA HIS A 67 16.34 -11.58 14.98
C HIS A 67 16.30 -12.90 14.20
N PRO A 68 17.31 -13.77 14.32
CA PRO A 68 17.37 -15.09 13.66
C PRO A 68 16.30 -16.11 14.08
N ASP A 69 15.53 -15.82 15.14
CA ASP A 69 14.44 -16.64 15.65
C ASP A 69 13.06 -16.12 15.20
N ASN A 70 13.03 -15.21 14.22
CA ASN A 70 11.85 -14.49 13.73
C ASN A 70 11.15 -13.63 14.81
N SER A 71 11.87 -13.25 15.87
CA SER A 71 11.42 -12.19 16.78
C SER A 71 11.88 -10.81 16.30
N VAL A 72 11.20 -9.77 16.76
CA VAL A 72 11.59 -8.38 16.51
C VAL A 72 11.77 -7.68 17.84
N SER A 73 12.82 -6.87 17.95
CA SER A 73 12.95 -5.93 19.06
C SER A 73 12.92 -4.48 18.60
N VAL A 74 12.26 -3.64 19.39
CA VAL A 74 12.26 -2.19 19.25
C VAL A 74 12.78 -1.60 20.56
N GLN A 75 13.79 -0.74 20.45
CA GLN A 75 14.39 -0.03 21.56
C GLN A 75 14.33 1.47 21.30
N ASP A 76 13.83 2.24 22.27
CA ASP A 76 13.89 3.69 22.26
C ASP A 76 14.73 4.22 23.43
N ASN A 77 15.08 5.51 23.35
CA ASN A 77 15.75 6.23 24.43
C ASN A 77 14.84 7.34 25.01
N GLY A 78 13.53 7.12 24.99
CA GLY A 78 12.50 8.01 25.54
C GLY A 78 12.44 7.99 27.07
N ARG A 79 11.27 8.31 27.62
CA ARG A 79 11.05 8.33 29.09
C ARG A 79 10.93 6.94 29.70
N GLY A 80 10.47 5.95 28.92
CA GLY A 80 10.00 4.67 29.44
C GLY A 80 8.54 4.74 29.93
N ILE A 81 7.95 3.59 30.21
CA ILE A 81 6.57 3.48 30.72
C ILE A 81 6.59 3.72 32.24
N PRO A 82 5.62 4.46 32.82
CA PRO A 82 5.53 4.63 34.27
C PRO A 82 5.54 3.29 35.02
N ALA A 83 6.38 3.19 36.05
CA ALA A 83 6.56 1.95 36.81
C ALA A 83 5.60 1.79 38.01
N GLY A 84 4.84 2.85 38.34
CA GLY A 84 3.92 2.84 39.48
C GLY A 84 2.70 1.93 39.30
N ILE A 85 2.00 1.63 40.39
CA ILE A 85 0.72 0.93 40.38
C ILE A 85 -0.37 1.84 39.80
N HIS A 86 -1.12 1.35 38.82
CA HIS A 86 -2.19 2.12 38.19
C HIS A 86 -3.36 2.34 39.17
N PRO A 87 -3.77 3.59 39.46
CA PRO A 87 -4.71 3.89 40.55
C PRO A 87 -6.06 3.17 40.48
N LYS A 88 -6.57 2.93 39.26
CA LYS A 88 -7.88 2.28 39.04
C LYS A 88 -7.79 0.76 38.92
N MET A 89 -6.68 0.24 38.41
CA MET A 89 -6.54 -1.20 38.09
C MET A 89 -5.83 -1.97 39.21
N GLY A 90 -5.08 -1.29 40.08
CA GLY A 90 -4.40 -1.91 41.21
C GLY A 90 -3.21 -2.81 40.84
N ILE A 91 -2.81 -2.83 39.56
CA ILE A 91 -1.67 -3.58 39.03
C ILE A 91 -0.63 -2.61 38.44
N PRO A 92 0.63 -3.04 38.21
CA PRO A 92 1.67 -2.20 37.60
C PRO A 92 1.20 -1.55 36.29
N THR A 93 1.55 -0.29 36.07
CA THR A 93 1.10 0.45 34.87
C THR A 93 1.66 -0.17 33.59
N LEU A 94 2.86 -0.76 33.64
CA LEU A 94 3.42 -1.54 32.53
C LEU A 94 2.50 -2.71 32.14
N GLU A 95 2.07 -3.49 33.13
CA GLU A 95 1.12 -4.60 32.94
C GLU A 95 -0.20 -4.10 32.34
N VAL A 96 -0.73 -2.97 32.83
CA VAL A 96 -1.96 -2.37 32.30
C VAL A 96 -1.83 -2.07 30.80
N VAL A 97 -0.73 -1.45 30.37
CA VAL A 97 -0.51 -1.08 28.95
C VAL A 97 -0.50 -2.30 28.04
N TYR A 98 -0.02 -3.44 28.53
CA TYR A 98 0.14 -4.66 27.72
C TYR A 98 -1.00 -5.67 27.87
N THR A 99 -1.88 -5.53 28.86
CA THR A 99 -2.95 -6.52 29.12
C THR A 99 -4.36 -5.95 29.02
N VAL A 100 -4.52 -4.62 29.05
CA VAL A 100 -5.83 -3.94 29.05
C VAL A 100 -6.02 -3.17 27.76
N LEU A 101 -7.08 -3.50 27.01
CA LEU A 101 -7.47 -2.74 25.82
C LEU A 101 -7.93 -1.33 26.21
N HIS A 102 -7.61 -0.36 25.36
CA HIS A 102 -7.95 1.06 25.55
C HIS A 102 -7.32 1.67 26.80
N ALA A 103 -6.12 1.21 27.17
CA ALA A 103 -5.34 1.77 28.25
C ALA A 103 -4.09 2.49 27.71
N GLY A 104 -3.92 3.76 28.05
CA GLY A 104 -2.75 4.53 27.64
C GLY A 104 -2.85 6.02 28.00
N GLY A 105 -1.72 6.71 28.03
CA GLY A 105 -1.65 8.15 28.30
C GLY A 105 -2.08 9.05 27.13
N LYS A 106 -2.59 8.46 26.04
CA LYS A 106 -2.84 9.12 24.74
C LYS A 106 -4.28 9.63 24.58
N PHE A 107 -5.13 9.52 25.60
CA PHE A 107 -6.56 9.91 25.56
C PHE A 107 -6.85 11.31 26.14
N GLY A 108 -6.03 12.31 25.82
CA GLY A 108 -6.30 13.71 26.21
C GLY A 108 -5.77 14.15 27.58
N GLY A 109 -4.73 13.49 28.10
CA GLY A 109 -3.97 13.97 29.28
C GLY A 109 -2.70 14.75 28.90
N GLU A 110 -2.03 15.37 29.88
CA GLU A 110 -0.76 16.11 29.67
C GLU A 110 0.43 15.25 29.16
N GLY A 111 0.26 13.93 29.08
CA GLY A 111 1.33 12.99 28.72
C GLY A 111 1.83 13.07 27.27
N TYR A 112 0.91 13.32 26.32
CA TYR A 112 1.21 13.52 24.89
C TYR A 112 0.24 14.56 24.29
N LYS A 113 0.78 15.68 23.81
CA LYS A 113 -0.02 16.71 23.12
C LYS A 113 -0.38 16.34 21.67
N ILE A 114 0.46 15.54 21.01
CA ILE A 114 0.29 15.08 19.62
C ILE A 114 0.78 13.63 19.57
N ALA A 115 -0.06 12.73 19.08
CA ALA A 115 0.28 11.31 18.96
C ALA A 115 -0.40 10.67 17.73
N GLY A 116 0.27 9.70 17.11
CA GLY A 116 -0.33 8.86 16.05
C GLY A 116 -1.22 7.76 16.62
N GLY A 117 -0.90 7.25 17.82
CA GLY A 117 -1.64 6.20 18.51
C GLY A 117 -2.84 6.73 19.31
N LEU A 118 -4.05 6.67 18.76
CA LEU A 118 -5.25 7.27 19.40
C LEU A 118 -6.13 6.29 20.18
N HIS A 119 -5.92 4.98 20.03
CA HIS A 119 -6.89 3.96 20.51
C HIS A 119 -6.44 3.22 21.76
N GLY A 120 -5.18 3.35 22.19
CA GLY A 120 -4.64 2.68 23.37
C GLY A 120 -4.73 1.15 23.33
N VAL A 121 -4.64 0.53 22.14
CA VAL A 121 -4.72 -0.93 21.97
C VAL A 121 -3.43 -1.55 21.41
N GLY A 122 -2.57 -0.79 20.74
CA GLY A 122 -1.41 -1.30 19.98
C GLY A 122 -0.54 -2.31 20.72
N ALA A 123 0.10 -1.89 21.82
CA ALA A 123 0.99 -2.74 22.61
C ALA A 123 0.29 -4.00 23.16
N SER A 124 -0.97 -3.86 23.61
CA SER A 124 -1.77 -4.99 24.10
C SER A 124 -2.16 -5.98 22.99
N VAL A 125 -2.37 -5.51 21.76
CA VAL A 125 -2.62 -6.35 20.59
C VAL A 125 -1.35 -7.09 20.19
N VAL A 126 -0.19 -6.44 20.20
CA VAL A 126 1.10 -7.10 19.98
C VAL A 126 1.33 -8.20 21.01
N ASN A 127 1.01 -7.94 22.28
CA ASN A 127 1.07 -8.95 23.34
C ASN A 127 0.13 -10.13 23.08
N ALA A 128 -1.13 -9.84 22.75
CA ALA A 128 -2.14 -10.85 22.48
C ALA A 128 -1.74 -11.78 21.33
N LEU A 129 -1.14 -11.24 20.27
CA LEU A 129 -0.84 -11.95 19.03
C LEU A 129 0.59 -12.52 18.96
N SER A 130 1.33 -12.48 20.07
CA SER A 130 2.67 -13.04 20.18
C SER A 130 2.69 -14.33 21.01
N GLU A 131 3.60 -15.26 20.69
CA GLU A 131 3.93 -16.38 21.59
C GLU A 131 4.44 -15.82 22.92
N TRP A 132 5.34 -14.83 22.83
CA TRP A 132 5.89 -14.12 23.99
C TRP A 132 6.25 -12.68 23.66
N VAL A 133 6.19 -11.83 24.68
CA VAL A 133 6.70 -10.46 24.69
C VAL A 133 7.58 -10.29 25.92
N GLU A 134 8.77 -9.75 25.75
CA GLU A 134 9.71 -9.43 26.82
C GLU A 134 9.97 -7.92 26.83
N ILE A 135 9.87 -7.33 28.01
CA ILE A 135 10.04 -5.91 28.22
C ILE A 135 11.19 -5.65 29.20
N ASP A 136 12.03 -4.69 28.83
CA ASP A 136 13.03 -4.08 29.69
C ASP A 136 12.82 -2.55 29.65
N ASN A 137 12.27 -2.02 30.74
CA ASN A 137 11.82 -0.64 30.87
C ASN A 137 12.74 0.12 31.82
N CYS A 138 13.39 1.19 31.33
CA CYS A 138 14.21 2.08 32.13
C CYS A 138 13.46 3.39 32.35
N TYR A 139 12.96 3.59 33.57
CA TYR A 139 12.11 4.71 33.96
C TYR A 139 12.63 5.34 35.26
N GLU A 140 12.80 6.67 35.28
CA GLU A 140 13.32 7.43 36.43
C GLU A 140 14.64 6.90 37.03
N GLY A 141 15.52 6.37 36.18
CA GLY A 141 16.84 5.85 36.59
C GLY A 141 16.82 4.41 37.12
N GLU A 142 15.65 3.78 37.18
CA GLU A 142 15.46 2.40 37.63
C GLU A 142 15.05 1.50 36.46
N ARG A 143 15.39 0.22 36.56
CA ARG A 143 15.14 -0.81 35.55
C ARG A 143 14.05 -1.77 36.00
N TYR A 144 13.09 -2.01 35.14
CA TYR A 144 11.95 -2.89 35.38
C TYR A 144 11.81 -3.90 34.24
N THR A 145 11.54 -5.15 34.57
CA THR A 145 11.33 -6.20 33.56
C THR A 145 10.00 -6.90 33.74
N GLU A 146 9.42 -7.33 32.63
CA GLU A 146 8.18 -8.11 32.61
C GLU A 146 8.19 -9.02 31.38
N ARG A 147 7.54 -10.19 31.47
CA ARG A 147 7.40 -11.10 30.33
C ARG A 147 5.97 -11.60 30.26
N PHE A 148 5.45 -11.63 29.04
CA PHE A 148 4.14 -12.15 28.72
C PHE A 148 4.24 -13.34 27.78
N GLU A 149 3.29 -14.26 27.86
CA GLU A 149 3.09 -15.36 26.93
C GLU A 149 1.62 -15.43 26.54
N TYR A 150 1.33 -15.41 25.23
CA TYR A 150 -0.03 -15.42 24.69
C TYR A 150 -0.97 -14.37 25.30
N GLY A 151 -0.45 -13.16 25.56
CA GLY A 151 -1.19 -12.06 26.18
C GLY A 151 -1.35 -12.14 27.71
N LYS A 152 -0.74 -13.13 28.38
CA LYS A 152 -0.83 -13.33 29.83
C LYS A 152 0.52 -13.12 30.51
N VAL A 153 0.52 -12.64 31.76
CA VAL A 153 1.76 -12.47 32.54
C VAL A 153 2.41 -13.83 32.76
N ALA A 154 3.64 -14.00 32.26
CA ALA A 154 4.45 -15.21 32.41
C ALA A 154 5.58 -15.01 33.43
N ARG A 155 6.20 -13.82 33.44
CA ARG A 155 7.10 -13.35 34.50
C ARG A 155 6.56 -12.02 35.00
N ALA A 156 6.16 -11.99 36.27
CA ALA A 156 5.62 -10.80 36.89
C ALA A 156 6.58 -9.61 36.83
N PHE A 157 6.00 -8.41 36.79
CA PHE A 157 6.71 -7.14 36.91
C PHE A 157 7.74 -7.18 38.05
N LYS A 158 9.00 -6.90 37.72
CA LYS A 158 10.11 -6.95 38.67
C LYS A 158 10.99 -5.71 38.54
N HIS A 159 11.31 -5.11 39.68
CA HIS A 159 12.34 -4.09 39.81
C HIS A 159 13.72 -4.78 39.87
N GLU A 160 14.59 -4.46 38.91
CA GLU A 160 15.94 -5.04 38.77
C GLU A 160 17.04 -4.13 39.35
N GLY A 161 16.67 -2.97 39.90
CA GLY A 161 17.60 -1.95 40.44
C GLY A 161 17.95 -0.87 39.41
N SER A 162 19.14 -0.27 39.56
CA SER A 162 19.64 0.82 38.73
C SER A 162 19.60 0.51 37.22
N ALA A 163 19.19 1.50 36.42
CA ALA A 163 19.25 1.45 34.97
C ALA A 163 20.66 1.74 34.39
N ASP A 164 21.63 2.12 35.24
CA ASP A 164 23.02 2.41 34.88
C ASP A 164 23.14 3.47 33.76
N GLY A 165 22.31 4.52 33.87
CA GLY A 165 22.25 5.60 32.89
C GLY A 165 21.49 5.28 31.59
N ARG A 166 20.98 4.05 31.44
CA ARG A 166 20.03 3.72 30.36
C ARG A 166 18.67 4.35 30.63
N LYS A 167 17.97 4.71 29.56
CA LYS A 167 16.62 5.28 29.57
C LYS A 167 15.81 4.70 28.41
N GLY A 168 14.49 4.77 28.53
CA GLY A 168 13.57 4.36 27.48
C GLY A 168 13.09 2.93 27.64
N LEU A 169 12.47 2.43 26.57
CA LEU A 169 11.82 1.13 26.55
C LEU A 169 12.50 0.20 25.55
N TYR A 170 12.70 -1.05 25.95
CA TYR A 170 13.04 -2.16 25.08
C TYR A 170 11.89 -3.18 25.08
N VAL A 171 11.38 -3.48 23.90
CA VAL A 171 10.32 -4.47 23.68
C VAL A 171 10.82 -5.49 22.67
N ARG A 172 10.84 -6.76 23.02
CA ARG A 172 11.08 -7.85 22.07
C ARG A 172 9.89 -8.78 22.05
N PHE A 173 9.41 -9.13 20.87
CA PHE A 173 8.25 -10.01 20.73
C PHE A 173 8.46 -11.02 19.61
N LYS A 174 7.84 -12.19 19.77
CA LYS A 174 7.81 -13.24 18.76
C LYS A 174 6.36 -13.55 18.37
N PRO A 175 5.96 -13.31 17.11
CA PRO A 175 4.59 -13.56 16.63
C PRO A 175 4.14 -15.01 16.82
N ASP A 176 2.85 -15.21 17.07
CA ASP A 176 2.24 -16.52 17.27
C ASP A 176 2.02 -17.25 15.92
N PRO A 177 2.71 -18.37 15.63
CA PRO A 177 2.58 -19.11 14.38
C PRO A 177 1.22 -19.82 14.24
N THR A 178 0.43 -19.90 15.31
CA THR A 178 -0.94 -20.44 15.24
C THR A 178 -1.95 -19.41 14.74
N ILE A 179 -1.58 -18.12 14.73
CA ILE A 179 -2.43 -17.01 14.31
C ILE A 179 -2.03 -16.53 12.91
N PHE A 180 -0.73 -16.38 12.65
CA PHE A 180 -0.22 -15.83 11.40
C PHE A 180 0.07 -16.91 10.36
N GLU A 181 -0.27 -16.62 9.11
CA GLU A 181 0.04 -17.48 7.96
C GLU A 181 1.55 -17.45 7.60
N GLU A 182 2.19 -16.32 7.87
CA GLU A 182 3.61 -16.07 7.66
C GLU A 182 4.21 -15.44 8.93
N ILE A 183 5.40 -15.89 9.32
CA ILE A 183 6.10 -15.41 10.52
C ILE A 183 7.45 -14.76 10.21
N VAL A 184 7.78 -14.62 8.92
CA VAL A 184 9.02 -14.00 8.47
C VAL A 184 8.75 -12.55 8.14
N PHE A 185 9.43 -11.64 8.82
CA PHE A 185 9.34 -10.21 8.52
C PHE A 185 10.11 -9.86 7.25
N ASP A 186 9.46 -9.17 6.32
CA ASP A 186 10.07 -8.65 5.11
C ASP A 186 10.91 -7.40 5.43
N TYR A 187 12.23 -7.51 5.22
CA TYR A 187 13.16 -6.43 5.54
C TYR A 187 12.90 -5.14 4.73
N PRO A 188 12.70 -5.19 3.39
CA PRO A 188 12.35 -4.01 2.61
C PRO A 188 11.10 -3.28 3.11
N THR A 189 10.06 -4.03 3.49
CA THR A 189 8.81 -3.47 4.03
C THR A 189 9.05 -2.70 5.34
N VAL A 190 9.79 -3.31 6.28
CA VAL A 190 10.15 -2.64 7.55
C VAL A 190 11.05 -1.43 7.28
N LEU A 191 12.07 -1.57 6.44
CA LEU A 191 13.00 -0.50 6.09
C LEU A 191 12.29 0.73 5.52
N ASN A 192 11.38 0.52 4.56
CA ASN A 192 10.66 1.62 3.94
C ASN A 192 9.77 2.34 4.95
N ARG A 193 9.03 1.59 5.79
CA ARG A 193 8.21 2.20 6.85
C ARG A 193 9.05 3.02 7.84
N LEU A 194 10.20 2.50 8.27
CA LEU A 194 11.10 3.24 9.16
C LEU A 194 11.71 4.47 8.48
N ARG A 195 11.99 4.40 7.18
CA ARG A 195 12.49 5.54 6.40
C ARG A 195 11.45 6.66 6.32
N GLU A 196 10.18 6.33 6.09
CA GLU A 196 9.08 7.31 6.16
C GLU A 196 9.04 8.00 7.52
N GLN A 197 9.10 7.22 8.62
CA GLN A 197 9.08 7.78 9.96
C GLN A 197 10.29 8.69 10.23
N ALA A 198 11.48 8.34 9.72
CA ALA A 198 12.67 9.18 9.83
C ALA A 198 12.54 10.51 9.05
N PHE A 199 11.85 10.51 7.90
CA PHE A 199 11.55 11.75 7.17
C PHE A 199 10.51 12.63 7.87
N LEU A 200 9.46 12.04 8.43
CA LEU A 200 8.38 12.77 9.10
C LEU A 200 8.81 13.36 10.45
N ASN A 201 9.87 12.80 11.04
CA ASN A 201 10.42 13.20 12.34
C ASN A 201 11.87 13.66 12.16
N ALA A 202 12.02 14.88 11.63
CA ALA A 202 13.33 15.46 11.34
C ALA A 202 14.28 15.37 12.54
N GLY A 203 15.47 14.82 12.31
CA GLY A 203 16.52 14.66 13.33
C GLY A 203 16.39 13.42 14.23
N VAL A 204 15.29 12.65 14.16
CA VAL A 204 15.18 11.37 14.89
C VAL A 204 16.01 10.30 14.17
N LYS A 205 16.92 9.66 14.91
CA LYS A 205 17.77 8.59 14.39
C LYS A 205 17.05 7.26 14.52
N ILE A 206 16.77 6.59 13.41
CA ILE A 206 16.20 5.25 13.39
C ILE A 206 17.23 4.28 12.80
N ILE A 207 17.53 3.20 13.52
CA ILE A 207 18.48 2.18 13.09
C ILE A 207 17.70 0.89 12.84
N LEU A 208 17.82 0.32 11.64
CA LEU A 208 17.34 -1.03 11.33
C LEU A 208 18.52 -1.99 11.26
N ARG A 209 18.42 -3.10 11.97
CA ARG A 209 19.39 -4.20 11.96
C ARG A 209 18.71 -5.49 11.52
N ASP A 210 19.29 -6.17 10.54
CA ASP A 210 18.92 -7.55 10.22
C ASP A 210 20.03 -8.52 10.64
N GLU A 211 19.79 -9.25 11.73
CA GLU A 211 20.72 -10.24 12.25
C GLU A 211 20.55 -11.61 11.59
N ARG A 212 19.51 -11.80 10.76
CA ARG A 212 19.24 -13.08 10.08
C ARG A 212 20.30 -13.38 9.01
N ALA A 213 20.79 -12.34 8.34
CA ALA A 213 21.86 -12.42 7.33
C ALA A 213 23.18 -13.01 7.87
N ALA A 214 23.41 -12.97 9.19
CA ALA A 214 24.61 -13.53 9.81
C ALA A 214 24.64 -15.08 9.83
N LYS A 215 23.49 -15.77 9.70
CA LYS A 215 23.43 -17.24 9.77
C LYS A 215 23.81 -17.97 8.48
N GLU A 216 23.74 -17.31 7.31
CA GLU A 216 24.18 -17.94 6.05
C GLU A 216 25.72 -18.08 5.96
N GLN A 217 26.46 -17.55 6.93
CA GLN A 217 27.93 -17.50 6.95
C GLN A 217 28.60 -18.64 7.74
N GLU A 218 27.84 -19.50 8.42
CA GLU A 218 28.39 -20.62 9.22
C GLU A 218 28.41 -21.98 8.50
N ALA A 219 28.33 -22.01 7.16
CA ALA A 219 28.69 -23.21 6.38
C ALA A 219 30.21 -23.19 6.07
N PRO A 220 30.96 -24.29 6.28
CA PRO A 220 32.41 -24.25 6.23
C PRO A 220 32.98 -24.14 4.79
N ALA A 221 34.08 -23.39 4.74
CA ALA A 221 34.97 -23.04 3.63
C ALA A 221 35.18 -24.08 2.52
N GLU A 222 35.10 -23.64 1.27
CA GLU A 222 36.23 -23.54 0.32
C GLU A 222 35.78 -22.84 -0.98
N GLN A 223 36.61 -21.92 -1.48
CA GLN A 223 36.57 -21.30 -2.83
C GLN A 223 35.56 -20.15 -3.06
N ASP A 224 35.89 -18.94 -2.61
CA ASP A 224 36.19 -17.81 -3.53
C ASP A 224 36.72 -16.60 -2.73
N MET A 225 37.92 -16.10 -3.05
CA MET A 225 38.57 -14.99 -2.30
C MET A 225 38.25 -13.59 -2.84
N ASN A 226 37.25 -13.44 -3.72
CA ASN A 226 36.92 -12.14 -4.34
C ASN A 226 35.46 -11.70 -4.24
N ALA A 227 34.63 -12.32 -3.40
CA ALA A 227 33.29 -11.82 -3.08
C ALA A 227 33.34 -10.87 -1.87
N PRO A 228 32.62 -9.71 -1.87
CA PRO A 228 32.54 -8.84 -0.71
C PRO A 228 31.90 -9.59 0.46
N ARG A 229 32.57 -9.61 1.61
CA ARG A 229 32.03 -10.13 2.87
C ARG A 229 30.95 -9.14 3.37
N VAL A 230 29.68 -9.52 3.39
CA VAL A 230 28.58 -8.66 3.88
C VAL A 230 28.27 -9.05 5.32
N GLY A 231 28.59 -8.21 6.31
CA GLY A 231 28.22 -8.42 7.73
C GLY A 231 26.70 -8.25 7.98
N PRO A 232 26.23 -8.17 9.23
CA PRO A 232 24.83 -7.82 9.51
C PRO A 232 24.47 -6.53 8.76
N GLU A 233 23.33 -6.54 8.07
CA GLU A 233 22.86 -5.37 7.33
C GLU A 233 22.31 -4.36 8.34
N GLU A 234 23.10 -3.32 8.63
CA GLU A 234 22.69 -2.19 9.46
C GLU A 234 22.46 -0.96 8.58
N VAL A 235 21.26 -0.39 8.66
CA VAL A 235 20.92 0.87 7.98
C VAL A 235 20.57 1.92 9.03
N VAL A 236 21.24 3.06 8.94
CA VAL A 236 20.98 4.23 9.78
C VAL A 236 20.19 5.26 8.98
N LEU A 237 19.03 5.63 9.50
CA LEU A 237 18.09 6.57 8.92
C LEU A 237 18.04 7.81 9.82
N CYS A 238 18.50 8.95 9.32
CA CYS A 238 18.40 10.23 10.02
C CYS A 238 18.37 11.35 8.98
N TYR A 239 17.26 12.09 8.92
CA TYR A 239 17.03 13.11 7.90
C TYR A 239 16.69 14.45 8.56
N GLU A 240 17.67 15.33 8.67
CA GLU A 240 17.46 16.67 9.25
C GLU A 240 16.59 17.58 8.36
N GLY A 241 16.58 17.34 7.04
CA GLY A 241 15.71 18.06 6.10
C GLY A 241 14.23 17.67 6.16
N GLY A 242 13.89 16.64 6.96
CA GLY A 242 12.52 16.18 7.17
C GLY A 242 11.79 15.85 5.86
N ILE A 243 10.57 16.37 5.71
CA ILE A 243 9.75 16.14 4.50
C ILE A 243 10.36 16.71 3.21
N ARG A 244 11.36 17.62 3.28
CA ARG A 244 12.11 18.05 2.09
C ARG A 244 12.94 16.90 1.53
N SER A 245 13.69 16.24 2.41
CA SER A 245 14.49 15.07 2.07
C SER A 245 13.60 13.91 1.60
N PHE A 246 12.34 13.87 2.05
CA PHE A 246 11.39 12.89 1.55
C PHE A 246 11.02 13.15 0.08
N VAL A 247 10.69 14.39 -0.28
CA VAL A 247 10.44 14.77 -1.69
C VAL A 247 11.66 14.49 -2.57
N GLU A 248 12.86 14.86 -2.10
CA GLU A 248 14.11 14.55 -2.79
C GLU A 248 14.30 13.05 -2.99
N HIS A 249 14.07 12.25 -1.94
CA HIS A 249 14.17 10.80 -2.00
C HIS A 249 13.21 10.21 -3.01
N LEU A 250 11.93 10.61 -3.01
CA LEU A 250 10.94 10.10 -3.96
C LEU A 250 11.29 10.46 -5.41
N ASN A 251 11.69 11.70 -5.64
CA ASN A 251 12.13 12.15 -6.96
C ASN A 251 13.40 11.41 -7.43
N ASN A 252 14.37 11.21 -6.53
CA ASN A 252 15.63 10.53 -6.83
C ASN A 252 15.47 9.01 -7.02
N ALA A 253 14.64 8.35 -6.20
CA ALA A 253 14.34 6.93 -6.30
C ALA A 253 13.74 6.60 -7.67
N ARG A 254 12.85 7.46 -8.16
CA ARG A 254 12.27 7.38 -9.51
C ARG A 254 13.19 7.91 -10.60
N ARG A 255 14.33 8.46 -10.19
CA ARG A 255 15.30 9.18 -11.03
C ARG A 255 14.55 10.18 -11.93
N LEU A 256 13.68 11.04 -11.44
CA LEU A 256 12.99 12.01 -12.32
C LEU A 256 13.88 13.24 -12.59
N ALA A 257 13.70 13.93 -13.72
CA ALA A 257 14.42 15.18 -13.96
C ALA A 257 13.62 16.34 -13.35
N MET A 258 14.26 17.13 -12.50
CA MET A 258 13.58 18.25 -11.83
C MET A 258 13.46 19.43 -12.79
N ILE A 259 12.29 20.08 -12.80
CA ILE A 259 12.09 21.30 -13.62
C ILE A 259 12.64 22.56 -12.92
N HIS A 260 12.87 22.47 -11.60
CA HIS A 260 13.49 23.51 -10.78
C HIS A 260 14.36 22.87 -9.70
N PRO A 261 15.46 23.53 -9.26
CA PRO A 261 16.47 22.91 -8.41
C PRO A 261 15.98 22.61 -7.00
N ASP A 262 15.31 23.57 -6.36
CA ASP A 262 15.04 23.51 -4.92
C ASP A 262 13.66 22.93 -4.59
N VAL A 263 13.56 22.18 -3.51
CA VAL A 263 12.28 21.78 -2.92
C VAL A 263 11.67 22.98 -2.22
N ILE A 264 10.44 23.33 -2.60
CA ILE A 264 9.68 24.39 -1.96
C ILE A 264 9.11 23.84 -0.66
N TYR A 265 9.43 24.45 0.47
CA TYR A 265 8.97 24.02 1.77
C TYR A 265 8.23 25.13 2.48
N MET A 266 7.09 24.77 3.05
CA MET A 266 6.18 25.68 3.72
C MET A 266 5.81 25.07 5.07
N LYS A 267 5.95 25.85 6.14
CA LYS A 267 5.54 25.47 7.49
C LYS A 267 4.68 26.58 8.09
N GLY A 268 3.62 26.19 8.80
CA GLY A 268 2.74 27.10 9.52
C GLY A 268 2.08 26.43 10.70
N GLU A 269 1.62 27.25 11.64
CA GLU A 269 1.04 26.80 12.90
C GLU A 269 -0.21 27.61 13.22
N ARG A 270 -1.24 26.97 13.80
CA ARG A 270 -2.45 27.63 14.27
C ARG A 270 -2.93 26.97 15.54
N GLY A 271 -2.78 27.66 16.67
CA GLY A 271 -2.98 27.04 17.99
C GLY A 271 -1.95 25.94 18.20
N ASP A 272 -2.39 24.76 18.62
CA ASP A 272 -1.53 23.58 18.82
C ASP A 272 -1.35 22.74 17.53
N ALA A 273 -1.98 23.14 16.41
CA ALA A 273 -1.86 22.42 15.15
C ALA A 273 -0.74 22.97 14.26
N ILE A 274 0.02 22.07 13.65
CA ILE A 274 1.17 22.36 12.78
C ILE A 274 0.88 21.77 11.40
N GLY A 275 1.14 22.53 10.35
CA GLY A 275 1.11 22.07 8.97
C GLY A 275 2.47 22.28 8.31
N GLU A 276 2.96 21.24 7.64
CA GLU A 276 4.18 21.25 6.84
C GLU A 276 3.87 20.72 5.44
N VAL A 277 4.33 21.41 4.40
CA VAL A 277 4.14 21.03 3.00
C VAL A 277 5.46 21.20 2.27
N ALA A 278 5.93 20.13 1.63
CA ALA A 278 7.08 20.17 0.72
C ALA A 278 6.62 19.79 -0.69
N ILE A 279 7.00 20.57 -1.70
CA ILE A 279 6.68 20.31 -3.10
C ILE A 279 7.88 20.49 -4.02
N GLN A 280 7.96 19.66 -5.05
CA GLN A 280 8.89 19.84 -6.15
C GLN A 280 8.29 19.27 -7.44
N TYR A 281 8.42 19.99 -8.54
CA TYR A 281 7.96 19.53 -9.84
C TYR A 281 9.07 18.82 -10.61
N ASN A 282 8.66 17.80 -11.35
CA ASN A 282 9.52 16.98 -12.18
C ASN A 282 8.99 16.87 -13.62
N ASP A 283 9.71 16.16 -14.47
CA ASP A 283 9.39 16.00 -15.90
C ASP A 283 8.32 14.94 -16.19
N SER A 284 7.87 14.17 -15.18
CA SER A 284 6.84 13.16 -15.33
C SER A 284 5.45 13.76 -15.57
N TYR A 285 4.50 12.91 -15.95
CA TYR A 285 3.09 13.27 -16.13
C TYR A 285 2.20 12.86 -14.96
N ASN A 286 2.78 12.17 -13.97
CA ASN A 286 2.03 11.60 -12.85
C ASN A 286 2.02 12.58 -11.68
N GLU A 287 0.87 12.72 -11.03
CA GLU A 287 0.74 13.38 -9.73
C GLU A 287 1.27 12.43 -8.65
N THR A 288 2.09 12.93 -7.73
CA THR A 288 2.52 12.20 -6.53
C THR A 288 2.29 13.07 -5.32
N VAL A 289 1.15 12.88 -4.67
CA VAL A 289 0.79 13.57 -3.44
C VAL A 289 0.64 12.53 -2.34
N MET A 290 1.42 12.67 -1.28
CA MET A 290 1.27 11.88 -0.06
C MET A 290 0.91 12.80 1.09
N SER A 291 -0.11 12.41 1.85
CA SER A 291 -0.62 13.20 2.96
C SER A 291 -0.55 12.40 4.27
N PHE A 292 -0.20 13.07 5.35
CA PHE A 292 0.03 12.48 6.66
C PHE A 292 -0.65 13.30 7.75
N ALA A 293 -1.23 12.63 8.73
CA ALA A 293 -1.76 13.24 9.94
C ALA A 293 -1.19 12.52 11.15
N ASN A 294 -0.47 13.23 12.03
CA ASN A 294 0.27 12.66 13.16
C ASN A 294 1.13 11.45 12.76
N ASN A 295 1.92 11.61 11.69
CA ASN A 295 2.77 10.58 11.07
C ASN A 295 2.05 9.35 10.50
N MET A 296 0.71 9.32 10.52
CA MET A 296 -0.10 8.29 9.87
C MET A 296 -0.39 8.69 8.42
N HIS A 297 -0.14 7.78 7.49
CA HIS A 297 -0.41 8.00 6.07
C HIS A 297 -1.92 7.99 5.82
N THR A 298 -2.47 9.12 5.38
CA THR A 298 -3.88 9.24 4.99
C THR A 298 -4.06 8.86 3.53
N ILE A 299 -4.12 7.55 3.27
CA ILE A 299 -4.16 6.97 1.91
C ILE A 299 -5.38 7.44 1.09
N GLU A 300 -6.51 7.70 1.75
CA GLU A 300 -7.74 8.24 1.14
C GLU A 300 -7.77 9.78 1.17
N GLY A 301 -6.67 10.41 1.60
CA GLY A 301 -6.51 11.86 1.72
C GLY A 301 -7.27 12.45 2.91
N GLY A 302 -7.96 13.56 2.69
CA GLY A 302 -8.73 14.21 3.75
C GLY A 302 -8.85 15.71 3.60
N THR A 303 -9.21 16.35 4.70
CA THR A 303 -9.44 17.80 4.80
C THR A 303 -8.19 18.62 4.50
N HIS A 304 -7.03 18.24 5.05
CA HIS A 304 -5.70 18.82 4.81
C HIS A 304 -5.28 18.74 3.34
N GLU A 305 -5.40 17.57 2.72
CA GLU A 305 -5.05 17.38 1.30
C GLU A 305 -5.98 18.17 0.37
N THR A 306 -7.28 18.21 0.68
CA THR A 306 -8.25 19.03 -0.05
C THR A 306 -7.87 20.52 0.01
N GLY A 307 -7.46 20.99 1.19
CA GLY A 307 -7.00 22.38 1.38
C GLY A 307 -5.77 22.70 0.54
N PHE A 308 -4.78 21.82 0.52
CA PHE A 308 -3.59 21.94 -0.33
C PHE A 308 -3.96 22.02 -1.82
N LYS A 309 -4.76 21.07 -2.33
CA LYS A 309 -5.12 20.99 -3.75
C LYS A 309 -5.84 22.25 -4.23
N GLN A 310 -6.76 22.78 -3.41
CA GLN A 310 -7.49 24.02 -3.70
C GLN A 310 -6.56 25.24 -3.70
N ALA A 311 -5.74 25.39 -2.67
CA ALA A 311 -4.83 26.52 -2.52
C ALA A 311 -3.77 26.57 -3.63
N LEU A 312 -3.15 25.43 -3.95
CA LEU A 312 -2.19 25.32 -5.05
C LEU A 312 -2.80 25.82 -6.37
N THR A 313 -4.00 25.33 -6.70
CA THR A 313 -4.70 25.72 -7.94
C THR A 313 -4.99 27.22 -7.98
N ALA A 314 -5.41 27.81 -6.86
CA ALA A 314 -5.70 29.23 -6.75
C ALA A 314 -4.43 30.08 -6.93
N VAL A 315 -3.36 29.77 -6.19
CA VAL A 315 -2.08 30.53 -6.26
C VAL A 315 -1.49 30.54 -7.66
N LEU A 316 -1.46 29.38 -8.35
CA LEU A 316 -0.93 29.32 -9.71
C LEU A 316 -1.76 30.17 -10.68
N ASN A 317 -3.10 30.12 -10.59
CA ASN A 317 -3.96 30.91 -11.47
C ASN A 317 -3.83 32.42 -11.19
N ASP A 318 -3.78 32.82 -9.92
CA ASP A 318 -3.65 34.22 -9.52
C ASP A 318 -2.30 34.79 -9.96
N TYR A 319 -1.22 34.06 -9.74
CA TYR A 319 0.12 34.44 -10.21
C TYR A 319 0.17 34.53 -11.75
N ALA A 320 -0.40 33.54 -12.46
CA ALA A 320 -0.43 33.55 -13.93
C ALA A 320 -1.17 34.75 -14.51
N LYS A 321 -2.29 35.17 -13.88
CA LYS A 321 -3.04 36.37 -14.29
C LYS A 321 -2.31 37.66 -13.95
N LYS A 322 -1.79 37.77 -12.72
CA LYS A 322 -1.05 38.95 -12.25
C LYS A 322 0.14 39.27 -13.15
N HIS A 323 0.84 38.25 -13.63
CA HIS A 323 2.02 38.39 -14.50
C HIS A 323 1.68 38.31 -16.01
N ASN A 324 0.41 38.36 -16.40
CA ASN A 324 -0.06 38.27 -17.80
C ASN A 324 0.44 37.04 -18.57
N ILE A 325 0.75 35.95 -17.87
CA ILE A 325 1.05 34.64 -18.47
C ILE A 325 -0.23 34.01 -19.01
N LEU A 326 -1.35 34.22 -18.30
CA LEU A 326 -2.70 33.85 -18.69
C LEU A 326 -3.52 35.13 -18.83
N LYS A 327 -4.20 35.32 -19.96
CA LYS A 327 -5.01 36.54 -20.18
C LYS A 327 -6.27 36.50 -19.32
N ALA A 328 -6.88 37.66 -19.08
CA ALA A 328 -8.11 37.75 -18.28
C ALA A 328 -9.27 36.88 -18.84
N ASP A 329 -9.34 36.75 -20.17
CA ASP A 329 -10.37 35.96 -20.86
C ASP A 329 -9.98 34.48 -21.08
N ASP A 330 -8.73 34.11 -20.80
CA ASP A 330 -8.29 32.73 -20.92
C ASP A 330 -8.92 31.88 -19.81
N LYS A 331 -9.20 30.61 -20.12
CA LYS A 331 -9.69 29.67 -19.11
C LYS A 331 -8.61 29.43 -18.05
N ASN A 332 -9.03 29.42 -16.79
CA ASN A 332 -8.17 29.03 -15.68
C ASN A 332 -7.63 27.60 -15.87
N LEU A 333 -6.42 27.38 -15.36
CA LEU A 333 -5.85 26.06 -15.18
C LEU A 333 -6.71 25.25 -14.20
N THR A 334 -7.00 23.99 -14.51
CA THR A 334 -7.69 23.10 -13.57
C THR A 334 -6.71 22.53 -12.55
N GLY A 335 -7.23 21.91 -11.49
CA GLY A 335 -6.38 21.29 -10.46
C GLY A 335 -5.45 20.22 -11.03
N GLU A 336 -5.91 19.40 -11.97
CA GLU A 336 -5.07 18.41 -12.65
C GLU A 336 -3.94 19.07 -13.45
N ASP A 337 -4.24 20.13 -14.20
CA ASP A 337 -3.25 20.88 -14.97
C ASP A 337 -2.14 21.39 -14.03
N THR A 338 -2.50 21.84 -12.83
CA THR A 338 -1.53 22.32 -11.84
C THR A 338 -0.75 21.22 -11.15
N ARG A 339 -1.25 19.98 -11.05
CA ARG A 339 -0.61 18.88 -10.33
C ARG A 339 0.13 17.88 -11.22
N GLU A 340 0.08 18.04 -12.54
CA GLU A 340 0.86 17.19 -13.45
C GLU A 340 2.37 17.27 -13.11
N GLY A 341 2.97 16.13 -12.79
CA GLY A 341 4.39 16.01 -12.44
C GLY A 341 4.79 16.68 -11.12
N ILE A 342 3.85 16.91 -10.20
CA ILE A 342 4.17 17.34 -8.84
C ILE A 342 4.56 16.14 -7.97
N CYS A 343 5.61 16.29 -7.17
CA CYS A 343 5.85 15.48 -5.98
C CYS A 343 5.60 16.35 -4.75
N ALA A 344 4.66 15.94 -3.89
CA ALA A 344 4.24 16.70 -2.73
C ALA A 344 4.07 15.81 -1.50
N ILE A 345 4.65 16.24 -0.37
CA ILE A 345 4.41 15.67 0.95
C ILE A 345 3.68 16.71 1.81
N ILE A 346 2.53 16.32 2.35
CA ILE A 346 1.70 17.15 3.23
C ILE A 346 1.65 16.47 4.59
N SER A 347 2.22 17.08 5.63
CA SER A 347 2.20 16.55 6.99
C SER A 347 1.49 17.51 7.91
N VAL A 348 0.45 17.05 8.59
CA VAL A 348 -0.23 17.83 9.64
C VAL A 348 -0.09 17.14 10.99
N LYS A 349 0.08 17.94 12.05
CA LYS A 349 0.16 17.48 13.43
C LYS A 349 -0.91 18.21 14.24
N LEU A 350 -1.74 17.47 14.97
CA LEU A 350 -2.86 17.99 15.74
C LEU A 350 -3.18 17.11 16.95
N THR A 351 -3.72 17.71 18.01
CA THR A 351 -4.02 17.03 19.28
C THR A 351 -5.16 16.02 19.14
N ASP A 352 -6.32 16.45 18.63
CA ASP A 352 -7.51 15.62 18.52
C ASP A 352 -7.80 15.24 17.06
N ALA A 353 -6.95 14.35 16.51
CA ALA A 353 -7.15 13.85 15.15
C ALA A 353 -8.39 12.95 15.05
N GLN A 354 -9.30 13.29 14.14
CA GLN A 354 -10.53 12.57 13.85
C GLN A 354 -10.45 11.96 12.46
N PHE A 355 -10.55 10.64 12.39
CA PHE A 355 -10.56 9.90 11.14
C PHE A 355 -11.95 9.38 10.81
N GLU A 356 -12.31 9.34 9.53
CA GLU A 356 -13.61 8.80 9.09
C GLU A 356 -13.71 7.28 9.27
N SER A 357 -12.58 6.59 9.39
CA SER A 357 -12.48 5.13 9.48
C SER A 357 -11.44 4.67 10.50
N GLN A 358 -11.61 3.44 11.01
CA GLN A 358 -10.67 2.81 11.95
C GLN A 358 -9.27 2.62 11.36
N THR A 359 -9.17 2.45 10.04
CA THR A 359 -7.89 2.34 9.32
C THR A 359 -7.11 3.66 9.29
N LYS A 360 -7.68 4.74 9.86
CA LYS A 360 -7.11 6.10 9.88
C LYS A 360 -6.73 6.61 8.48
N ALA A 361 -7.43 6.13 7.46
CA ALA A 361 -7.07 6.38 6.07
C ALA A 361 -7.45 7.79 5.59
N LYS A 362 -8.43 8.44 6.26
CA LYS A 362 -8.96 9.75 5.85
C LYS A 362 -9.19 10.69 7.03
N LEU A 363 -8.58 11.88 6.96
CA LEU A 363 -8.71 12.90 8.01
C LEU A 363 -9.99 13.74 7.86
N GLY A 364 -10.75 13.87 8.95
CA GLY A 364 -12.04 14.57 9.01
C GLY A 364 -12.01 15.99 9.61
N ASN A 365 -10.92 16.41 10.27
CA ASN A 365 -10.85 17.72 10.95
C ASN A 365 -10.95 18.89 9.94
N SER A 366 -12.07 19.59 9.91
CA SER A 366 -12.32 20.68 8.94
C SER A 366 -11.34 21.87 9.08
N GLU A 367 -10.87 22.16 10.29
CA GLU A 367 -9.87 23.18 10.59
C GLU A 367 -8.53 22.97 9.87
N MET A 368 -8.14 21.71 9.60
CA MET A 368 -6.90 21.39 8.89
C MET A 368 -6.96 21.81 7.42
N ARG A 369 -8.17 21.82 6.82
CA ARG A 369 -8.36 22.39 5.49
C ARG A 369 -7.99 23.87 5.46
N THR A 370 -8.48 24.64 6.43
CA THR A 370 -8.23 26.08 6.50
C THR A 370 -6.77 26.37 6.83
N LEU A 371 -6.15 25.61 7.75
CA LEU A 371 -4.74 25.75 8.09
C LEU A 371 -3.85 25.53 6.87
N VAL A 372 -3.98 24.39 6.20
CA VAL A 372 -3.13 24.03 5.06
C VAL A 372 -3.39 24.96 3.87
N ALA A 373 -4.66 25.29 3.59
CA ALA A 373 -4.97 26.24 2.51
C ALA A 373 -4.35 27.62 2.74
N GLY A 374 -4.49 28.16 3.97
CA GLY A 374 -3.90 29.46 4.33
C GLY A 374 -2.37 29.45 4.24
N LEU A 375 -1.74 28.40 4.79
CA LEU A 375 -0.30 28.19 4.73
C LEU A 375 0.23 28.21 3.29
N VAL A 376 -0.38 27.39 2.42
CA VAL A 376 0.04 27.26 1.02
C VAL A 376 -0.20 28.58 0.29
N THR A 377 -1.35 29.23 0.49
CA THR A 377 -1.63 30.52 -0.17
C THR A 377 -0.63 31.60 0.22
N GLU A 378 -0.32 31.75 1.51
CA GLU A 378 0.64 32.77 1.97
C GLU A 378 2.05 32.45 1.49
N LYS A 379 2.59 31.28 1.86
CA LYS A 379 4.01 30.97 1.67
C LYS A 379 4.37 30.69 0.21
N LEU A 380 3.48 30.06 -0.56
CA LEU A 380 3.76 29.81 -1.98
C LEU A 380 3.72 31.10 -2.80
N THR A 381 2.81 32.04 -2.45
CA THR A 381 2.77 33.36 -3.10
C THR A 381 4.05 34.13 -2.81
N GLU A 382 4.48 34.19 -1.54
CA GLU A 382 5.78 34.79 -1.17
C GLU A 382 6.94 34.16 -1.95
N TYR A 383 7.01 32.82 -1.97
CA TYR A 383 8.07 32.11 -2.66
C TYR A 383 8.11 32.38 -4.18
N PHE A 384 6.95 32.46 -4.85
CA PHE A 384 6.89 32.75 -6.29
C PHE A 384 7.31 34.17 -6.64
N GLU A 385 7.01 35.15 -5.78
CA GLU A 385 7.49 36.53 -5.97
C GLU A 385 9.01 36.62 -5.79
N GLU A 386 9.59 35.85 -4.87
CA GLU A 386 11.04 35.78 -4.66
C GLU A 386 11.78 34.97 -5.74
N HIS A 387 11.12 33.94 -6.30
CA HIS A 387 11.71 32.99 -7.25
C HIS A 387 10.91 32.93 -8.58
N PRO A 388 10.89 34.03 -9.36
CA PRO A 388 10.05 34.12 -10.56
C PRO A 388 10.44 33.14 -11.66
N ALA A 389 11.71 32.71 -11.73
CA ALA A 389 12.17 31.70 -12.68
C ALA A 389 11.51 30.32 -12.40
N THR A 390 11.44 29.93 -11.13
CA THR A 390 10.78 28.69 -10.68
C THR A 390 9.28 28.76 -10.94
N ALA A 391 8.64 29.87 -10.56
CA ALA A 391 7.21 30.07 -10.80
C ALA A 391 6.85 29.97 -12.29
N LYS A 392 7.69 30.56 -13.16
CA LYS A 392 7.51 30.49 -14.63
C LYS A 392 7.66 29.06 -15.14
N ALA A 393 8.68 28.31 -14.70
CA ALA A 393 8.89 26.93 -15.13
C ALA A 393 7.71 26.01 -14.75
N ILE A 394 7.19 26.16 -13.53
CA ILE A 394 6.00 25.42 -13.06
C ILE A 394 4.78 25.77 -13.93
N LEU A 395 4.54 27.06 -14.17
CA LEU A 395 3.40 27.51 -14.99
C LEU A 395 3.49 27.07 -16.45
N GLU A 396 4.69 27.07 -17.05
CA GLU A 396 4.89 26.56 -18.41
C GLU A 396 4.53 25.07 -18.52
N LYS A 397 4.90 24.27 -17.51
CA LYS A 397 4.49 22.86 -17.43
C LYS A 397 2.97 22.72 -17.29
N SER A 398 2.34 23.46 -16.37
CA SER A 398 0.88 23.41 -16.20
C SER A 398 0.10 23.89 -17.44
N LEU A 399 0.61 24.89 -18.16
CA LEU A 399 0.03 25.32 -19.44
C LEU A 399 0.17 24.27 -20.53
N ALA A 400 1.30 23.56 -20.58
CA ALA A 400 1.50 22.46 -21.52
C ALA A 400 0.53 21.31 -21.23
N ALA A 401 0.33 20.97 -19.96
CA ALA A 401 -0.67 19.99 -19.50
C ALA A 401 -2.09 20.42 -19.91
N SER A 402 -2.47 21.67 -19.65
CA SER A 402 -3.79 22.21 -20.00
C SER A 402 -4.07 22.18 -21.51
N ARG A 403 -3.10 22.57 -22.34
CA ARG A 403 -3.21 22.50 -23.80
C ARG A 403 -3.37 21.06 -24.29
N ALA A 404 -2.62 20.12 -23.73
CA ALA A 404 -2.72 18.70 -24.05
C ALA A 404 -4.10 18.14 -23.67
N ARG A 405 -4.60 18.48 -22.47
CA ARG A 405 -5.94 18.08 -22.00
C ARG A 405 -7.05 18.65 -22.87
N GLU A 406 -6.99 19.94 -23.23
CA GLU A 406 -7.98 20.54 -24.14
C GLU A 406 -7.97 19.90 -25.53
N ALA A 407 -6.79 19.59 -26.07
CA ALA A 407 -6.65 18.87 -27.34
C ALA A 407 -7.26 17.46 -27.24
N ALA A 408 -7.00 16.75 -26.14
CA ALA A 408 -7.58 15.44 -25.87
C ALA A 408 -9.11 15.49 -25.75
N ARG A 409 -9.66 16.48 -25.04
CA ARG A 409 -11.10 16.70 -24.93
C ARG A 409 -11.73 16.93 -26.30
N LYS A 410 -11.14 17.81 -27.12
CA LYS A 410 -11.63 18.08 -28.49
C LYS A 410 -11.60 16.82 -29.36
N ALA A 411 -10.50 16.06 -29.32
CA ALA A 411 -10.37 14.80 -30.06
C ALA A 411 -11.43 13.79 -29.61
N ARG A 412 -11.68 13.66 -28.30
CA ARG A 412 -12.72 12.80 -27.74
C ARG A 412 -14.12 13.25 -28.11
N GLU A 413 -14.45 14.54 -28.02
CA GLU A 413 -15.77 15.06 -28.41
C GLU A 413 -16.07 14.79 -29.88
N LEU A 414 -15.08 14.92 -30.76
CA LEU A 414 -15.18 14.54 -32.16
C LEU A 414 -15.49 13.05 -32.34
N THR A 415 -14.81 12.17 -31.59
CA THR A 415 -15.06 10.72 -31.60
C THR A 415 -16.40 10.35 -30.97
N ARG A 416 -16.80 11.01 -29.88
CA ARG A 416 -18.09 10.80 -29.20
C ARG A 416 -19.25 11.25 -30.08
N ARG A 417 -19.14 12.38 -30.79
CA ARG A 417 -20.15 12.81 -31.77
C ARG A 417 -20.31 11.79 -32.90
N LYS A 418 -19.21 11.18 -33.38
CA LYS A 418 -19.28 10.06 -34.33
C LYS A 418 -19.99 8.83 -33.73
N SER A 419 -19.67 8.47 -32.49
CA SER A 419 -20.27 7.32 -31.79
C SER A 419 -21.75 7.51 -31.41
N VAL A 420 -22.18 8.74 -31.09
CA VAL A 420 -23.60 9.07 -30.81
C VAL A 420 -24.46 8.94 -32.07
N LEU A 421 -23.91 9.25 -33.25
CA LEU A 421 -24.53 9.01 -34.55
C LEU A 421 -24.65 7.50 -34.88
N GLU A 422 -23.80 6.65 -34.27
CA GLU A 422 -23.79 5.19 -34.47
C GLU A 422 -24.58 4.41 -33.39
N GLY A 423 -25.17 5.11 -32.41
CA GLY A 423 -25.90 4.49 -31.30
C GLY A 423 -24.97 3.87 -30.26
N SER A 424 -25.27 4.12 -28.98
CA SER A 424 -24.61 3.56 -27.80
C SER A 424 -24.15 2.11 -28.00
N THR A 425 -22.89 1.92 -28.38
CA THR A 425 -22.37 0.58 -28.63
C THR A 425 -21.17 0.37 -27.74
N LEU A 426 -21.41 -0.45 -26.71
CA LEU A 426 -20.39 -1.22 -26.04
C LEU A 426 -19.33 -1.70 -27.05
N PRO A 427 -18.06 -1.84 -26.64
CA PRO A 427 -17.00 -2.23 -27.56
C PRO A 427 -17.46 -3.42 -28.41
N GLY A 428 -17.34 -3.34 -29.74
CA GLY A 428 -17.93 -4.37 -30.63
C GLY A 428 -17.41 -5.81 -30.41
N LYS A 429 -16.35 -5.98 -29.61
CA LYS A 429 -15.81 -7.27 -29.19
C LYS A 429 -16.24 -7.73 -27.81
N LEU A 430 -16.83 -6.86 -27.00
CA LEU A 430 -17.32 -7.20 -25.68
C LEU A 430 -18.48 -8.19 -25.87
N ALA A 431 -18.29 -9.41 -25.37
CA ALA A 431 -19.40 -10.31 -25.15
C ALA A 431 -19.98 -9.96 -23.78
N ASP A 432 -21.11 -9.26 -23.72
CA ASP A 432 -21.69 -8.83 -22.44
C ASP A 432 -22.43 -9.97 -21.71
N CYS A 433 -22.77 -9.76 -20.45
CA CYS A 433 -23.63 -10.64 -19.64
C CYS A 433 -25.09 -10.14 -19.58
N GLN A 434 -26.00 -11.01 -19.12
CA GLN A 434 -27.43 -10.68 -19.01
C GLN A 434 -27.77 -9.90 -17.73
N GLU A 435 -27.11 -10.24 -16.63
CA GLU A 435 -27.24 -9.57 -15.35
C GLU A 435 -26.67 -8.15 -15.38
N ARG A 436 -27.29 -7.23 -14.65
CA ARG A 436 -26.88 -5.83 -14.57
C ARG A 436 -26.48 -5.40 -13.16
N ARG A 437 -26.79 -6.22 -12.16
CA ARG A 437 -26.36 -5.99 -10.78
C ARG A 437 -24.85 -6.14 -10.68
N VAL A 438 -24.17 -5.07 -10.28
CA VAL A 438 -22.71 -4.97 -10.25
C VAL A 438 -22.14 -6.07 -9.36
N GLU A 439 -22.72 -6.28 -8.18
CA GLU A 439 -22.28 -7.26 -7.19
C GLU A 439 -22.33 -8.73 -7.66
N LEU A 440 -23.06 -9.04 -8.73
CA LEU A 440 -23.17 -10.38 -9.28
C LEU A 440 -22.34 -10.59 -10.55
N THR A 441 -21.87 -9.52 -11.17
CA THR A 441 -21.33 -9.54 -12.53
C THR A 441 -19.80 -9.54 -12.55
N GLU A 442 -19.24 -10.21 -13.56
CA GLU A 442 -17.81 -10.43 -13.70
C GLU A 442 -17.37 -10.09 -15.12
N LEU A 443 -16.26 -9.36 -15.27
CA LEU A 443 -15.64 -9.05 -16.55
C LEU A 443 -14.29 -9.75 -16.64
N TYR A 444 -14.12 -10.62 -17.62
CA TYR A 444 -12.85 -11.24 -17.95
C TYR A 444 -12.13 -10.44 -19.04
N LEU A 445 -10.94 -9.93 -18.71
CA LEU A 445 -10.01 -9.35 -19.68
C LEU A 445 -9.08 -10.45 -20.16
N VAL A 446 -9.26 -10.89 -21.41
CA VAL A 446 -8.62 -12.10 -21.93
C VAL A 446 -7.56 -11.77 -22.97
N GLU A 447 -6.40 -12.42 -22.87
CA GLU A 447 -5.32 -12.30 -23.84
C GLU A 447 -5.70 -12.94 -25.20
N GLY A 448 -5.88 -12.11 -26.22
CA GLY A 448 -6.09 -12.57 -27.60
C GLY A 448 -7.52 -13.03 -27.93
N ASP A 449 -7.83 -13.03 -29.22
CA ASP A 449 -9.14 -13.44 -29.73
C ASP A 449 -9.37 -14.97 -29.60
N SER A 450 -8.29 -15.78 -29.57
CA SER A 450 -8.37 -17.24 -29.47
C SER A 450 -8.89 -17.69 -28.11
N ALA A 451 -8.20 -17.30 -27.02
CA ALA A 451 -8.67 -17.56 -25.66
C ALA A 451 -10.01 -16.83 -25.39
N GLY A 452 -10.21 -15.64 -25.96
CA GLY A 452 -11.49 -14.93 -25.92
C GLY A 452 -12.65 -15.73 -26.52
N GLY A 453 -12.41 -16.50 -27.60
CA GLY A 453 -13.40 -17.39 -28.21
C GLY A 453 -13.78 -18.58 -27.32
N SER A 454 -12.79 -19.26 -26.74
CA SER A 454 -13.01 -20.35 -25.79
C SER A 454 -13.75 -19.86 -24.53
N ALA A 455 -13.31 -18.72 -23.97
CA ALA A 455 -13.94 -18.10 -22.80
C ALA A 455 -15.39 -17.68 -23.09
N LYS A 456 -15.66 -17.09 -24.27
CA LYS A 456 -17.02 -16.71 -24.67
C LYS A 456 -17.97 -17.91 -24.75
N THR A 457 -17.45 -19.07 -25.17
CA THR A 457 -18.24 -20.29 -25.33
C THR A 457 -18.43 -21.01 -23.99
N GLY A 458 -17.41 -21.05 -23.14
CA GLY A 458 -17.46 -21.76 -21.85
C GLY A 458 -18.08 -20.98 -20.69
N ARG A 459 -18.20 -19.65 -20.79
CA ARG A 459 -18.72 -18.81 -19.71
C ARG A 459 -20.18 -19.10 -19.35
N ASN A 460 -20.54 -18.71 -18.13
CA ASN A 460 -21.93 -18.49 -17.80
C ASN A 460 -22.38 -17.08 -18.23
N SER A 461 -23.03 -17.00 -19.39
CA SER A 461 -23.48 -15.72 -19.97
C SER A 461 -24.49 -14.95 -19.12
N LYS A 462 -25.07 -15.57 -18.09
CA LYS A 462 -25.94 -14.87 -17.14
C LYS A 462 -25.19 -13.75 -16.42
N PHE A 463 -23.96 -13.98 -15.97
CA PHE A 463 -23.24 -13.02 -15.13
C PHE A 463 -21.79 -12.74 -15.54
N GLN A 464 -21.22 -13.50 -16.50
CA GLN A 464 -19.84 -13.31 -16.95
C GLN A 464 -19.76 -12.64 -18.33
N ALA A 465 -19.08 -11.51 -18.40
CA ALA A 465 -18.72 -10.77 -19.60
C ALA A 465 -17.27 -11.07 -20.01
N ILE A 466 -16.99 -11.09 -21.32
CA ILE A 466 -15.66 -11.37 -21.88
C ILE A 466 -15.23 -10.22 -22.78
N LEU A 467 -14.06 -9.64 -22.53
CA LEU A 467 -13.42 -8.65 -23.37
C LEU A 467 -12.05 -9.16 -23.85
N PRO A 468 -11.93 -9.61 -25.10
CA PRO A 468 -10.65 -9.99 -25.69
C PRO A 468 -9.77 -8.77 -25.96
N LEU A 469 -8.51 -8.83 -25.54
CA LEU A 469 -7.49 -7.81 -25.76
C LEU A 469 -6.69 -8.15 -27.03
N ARG A 470 -6.30 -7.13 -27.81
CA ARG A 470 -5.43 -7.29 -28.99
C ARG A 470 -4.13 -6.52 -28.82
N GLY A 471 -3.03 -7.20 -29.08
CA GLY A 471 -1.68 -6.63 -29.01
C GLY A 471 -1.27 -6.32 -27.56
N LYS A 472 -0.05 -5.80 -27.41
CA LYS A 472 0.46 -5.38 -26.11
C LYS A 472 -0.26 -4.10 -25.68
N VAL A 473 -0.74 -4.10 -24.43
CA VAL A 473 -1.38 -2.94 -23.81
C VAL A 473 -0.39 -1.78 -23.77
N LEU A 474 -0.87 -0.55 -23.94
CA LEU A 474 -0.01 0.63 -23.84
C LEU A 474 0.58 0.72 -22.42
N ASN A 475 1.89 0.90 -22.33
CA ASN A 475 2.52 1.27 -21.07
C ASN A 475 2.12 2.70 -20.71
N VAL A 476 1.22 2.83 -19.73
CA VAL A 476 0.70 4.12 -19.30
C VAL A 476 1.66 4.91 -18.42
N GLU A 477 2.64 4.27 -17.80
CA GLU A 477 3.64 4.95 -16.96
C GLU A 477 4.41 6.02 -17.75
N LYS A 478 4.67 5.71 -19.02
CA LYS A 478 5.42 6.56 -19.97
C LYS A 478 4.53 7.46 -20.81
N SER A 479 3.22 7.39 -20.61
CA SER A 479 2.24 7.97 -21.52
C SER A 479 1.39 9.02 -20.82
N ARG A 480 1.28 10.17 -21.45
CA ARG A 480 0.32 11.20 -21.06
C ARG A 480 -1.12 10.69 -21.17
N LEU A 481 -2.02 11.27 -20.37
CA LEU A 481 -3.45 10.96 -20.37
C LEU A 481 -4.06 11.04 -21.78
N ASP A 482 -3.74 12.03 -22.60
CA ASP A 482 -4.28 12.16 -23.96
C ASP A 482 -4.01 10.94 -24.85
N LYS A 483 -2.82 10.33 -24.73
CA LYS A 483 -2.46 9.09 -25.43
C LYS A 483 -3.25 7.90 -24.88
N VAL A 484 -3.52 7.86 -23.58
CA VAL A 484 -4.32 6.80 -22.94
C VAL A 484 -5.75 6.78 -23.51
N TYR A 485 -6.40 7.94 -23.62
CA TYR A 485 -7.78 8.01 -24.14
C TYR A 485 -7.90 7.81 -25.65
N THR A 486 -6.82 8.00 -26.40
CA THR A 486 -6.81 7.78 -27.86
C THR A 486 -6.30 6.38 -28.22
N ASN A 487 -5.88 5.58 -27.23
CA ASN A 487 -5.32 4.27 -27.46
C ASN A 487 -6.40 3.20 -27.72
N MET A 488 -6.33 2.57 -28.89
CA MET A 488 -7.27 1.55 -29.33
C MET A 488 -7.29 0.27 -28.47
N SER A 489 -6.24 0.00 -27.68
CA SER A 489 -6.22 -1.14 -26.75
C SER A 489 -6.92 -0.84 -25.41
N LEU A 490 -6.88 0.42 -24.95
CA LEU A 490 -7.45 0.83 -23.66
C LEU A 490 -8.89 1.34 -23.76
N ILE A 491 -9.26 1.98 -24.88
CA ILE A 491 -10.62 2.47 -25.12
C ILE A 491 -11.69 1.39 -24.86
N PRO A 492 -11.54 0.13 -25.36
CA PRO A 492 -12.51 -0.93 -25.09
C PRO A 492 -12.66 -1.25 -23.60
N ILE A 493 -11.56 -1.21 -22.83
CA ILE A 493 -11.56 -1.51 -21.39
C ILE A 493 -12.31 -0.40 -20.65
N ILE A 494 -11.98 0.86 -20.92
CA ILE A 494 -12.63 2.03 -20.29
C ILE A 494 -14.13 2.02 -20.58
N GLN A 495 -14.52 1.77 -21.84
CA GLN A 495 -15.92 1.69 -22.24
C GLN A 495 -16.66 0.50 -21.61
N ALA A 496 -16.02 -0.67 -21.50
CA ALA A 496 -16.62 -1.83 -20.86
C ALA A 496 -16.88 -1.57 -19.38
N LEU A 497 -15.92 -1.02 -18.65
CA LEU A 497 -16.05 -0.73 -17.22
C LEU A 497 -17.10 0.34 -16.91
N GLY A 498 -17.21 1.37 -17.76
CA GLY A 498 -18.26 2.38 -17.69
C GLY A 498 -18.03 3.47 -16.62
N CYS A 499 -17.01 3.34 -15.78
CA CYS A 499 -16.68 4.31 -14.74
C CYS A 499 -15.85 5.51 -15.23
N GLY A 500 -15.37 5.54 -16.48
CA GLY A 500 -14.48 6.62 -16.96
C GLY A 500 -13.05 6.48 -16.42
N ILE A 501 -12.21 7.49 -16.63
CA ILE A 501 -10.85 7.62 -16.06
C ILE A 501 -10.56 9.11 -15.81
N GLY A 502 -9.60 9.44 -14.92
CA GLY A 502 -9.25 10.83 -14.59
C GLY A 502 -10.43 11.60 -13.97
N GLU A 503 -10.67 12.86 -14.38
CA GLU A 503 -11.79 13.70 -13.89
C GLU A 503 -13.19 13.06 -14.03
N GLU A 504 -13.39 12.19 -15.03
CA GLU A 504 -14.68 11.53 -15.28
C GLU A 504 -14.83 10.23 -14.50
N PHE A 505 -13.80 9.82 -13.75
CA PHE A 505 -13.83 8.58 -12.98
C PHE A 505 -14.90 8.66 -11.89
N ASP A 506 -15.84 7.73 -11.96
CA ASP A 506 -16.94 7.59 -11.01
C ASP A 506 -17.19 6.11 -10.78
N ILE A 507 -16.72 5.62 -9.63
CA ILE A 507 -16.86 4.23 -9.21
C ILE A 507 -18.32 3.76 -9.20
N ASN A 508 -19.28 4.66 -8.95
CA ASN A 508 -20.70 4.30 -8.89
C ASN A 508 -21.28 3.90 -10.26
N LYS A 509 -20.58 4.22 -11.34
CA LYS A 509 -20.95 3.82 -12.71
C LYS A 509 -20.27 2.52 -13.14
N LEU A 510 -19.52 1.87 -12.26
CA LEU A 510 -18.89 0.59 -12.54
C LEU A 510 -19.95 -0.44 -12.94
N ARG A 511 -19.71 -1.13 -14.06
CA ARG A 511 -20.66 -2.10 -14.62
C ARG A 511 -20.48 -3.53 -14.10
N TYR A 512 -19.29 -3.87 -13.62
CA TYR A 512 -18.92 -5.23 -13.23
C TYR A 512 -18.25 -5.24 -11.87
N GLY A 513 -18.76 -6.02 -10.92
CA GLY A 513 -18.26 -6.09 -9.56
C GLY A 513 -16.94 -6.84 -9.42
N LYS A 514 -16.60 -7.72 -10.37
CA LYS A 514 -15.27 -8.33 -10.45
C LYS A 514 -14.66 -8.13 -11.83
N ILE A 515 -13.41 -7.71 -11.85
CA ILE A 515 -12.59 -7.53 -13.04
C ILE A 515 -11.47 -8.57 -12.95
N ILE A 516 -11.53 -9.60 -13.79
CA ILE A 516 -10.65 -10.76 -13.73
C ILE A 516 -9.69 -10.69 -14.91
N LEU A 517 -8.39 -10.57 -14.63
CA LEU A 517 -7.33 -10.58 -15.63
C LEU A 517 -6.97 -12.04 -15.91
N MET A 518 -7.24 -12.50 -17.13
CA MET A 518 -7.02 -13.87 -17.57
C MET A 518 -6.04 -13.86 -18.74
N ALA A 519 -4.76 -13.99 -18.43
CA ALA A 519 -3.64 -14.01 -19.37
C ALA A 519 -2.89 -15.34 -19.27
N ASP A 520 -2.08 -15.64 -20.28
CA ASP A 520 -1.35 -16.90 -20.36
C ASP A 520 -0.26 -17.00 -19.26
N ALA A 521 0.07 -18.23 -18.84
CA ALA A 521 1.10 -18.50 -17.84
C ALA A 521 2.52 -18.50 -18.46
N ASP A 522 2.80 -17.50 -19.30
CA ASP A 522 4.06 -17.31 -19.99
C ASP A 522 4.61 -15.87 -19.77
N VAL A 523 5.70 -15.55 -20.47
CA VAL A 523 6.36 -14.24 -20.37
C VAL A 523 5.52 -13.10 -20.94
N ASP A 524 4.74 -13.34 -21.99
CA ASP A 524 3.91 -12.32 -22.63
C ASP A 524 2.63 -12.05 -21.81
N GLY A 525 2.00 -13.09 -21.25
CA GLY A 525 0.88 -12.96 -20.34
C GLY A 525 1.26 -12.28 -19.03
N SER A 526 2.45 -12.57 -18.49
CA SER A 526 3.03 -11.82 -17.34
C SER A 526 3.24 -10.35 -17.67
N HIS A 527 3.70 -10.04 -18.88
CA HIS A 527 3.88 -8.67 -19.34
C HIS A 527 2.53 -7.93 -19.53
N ILE A 528 1.49 -8.59 -20.05
CA ILE A 528 0.16 -7.99 -20.16
C ILE A 528 -0.44 -7.74 -18.77
N ARG A 529 -0.26 -8.68 -17.83
CA ARG A 529 -0.70 -8.50 -16.44
C ARG A 529 -0.09 -7.25 -15.82
N ILE A 530 1.24 -7.08 -15.91
CA ILE A 530 1.88 -5.90 -15.30
C ILE A 530 1.43 -4.59 -15.97
N LEU A 531 1.22 -4.57 -17.29
CA LEU A 531 0.70 -3.40 -18.00
C LEU A 531 -0.72 -3.02 -17.55
N LEU A 532 -1.61 -4.01 -17.40
CA LEU A 532 -2.98 -3.78 -16.91
C LEU A 532 -2.99 -3.36 -15.45
N LEU A 533 -2.17 -3.99 -14.59
CA LEU A 533 -2.02 -3.58 -13.19
C LEU A 533 -1.52 -2.14 -13.07
N THR A 534 -0.53 -1.76 -13.89
CA THR A 534 -0.05 -0.37 -13.97
C THR A 534 -1.19 0.57 -14.38
N PHE A 535 -2.00 0.18 -15.37
CA PHE A 535 -3.16 0.96 -15.82
C PHE A 535 -4.19 1.17 -14.71
N PHE A 536 -4.58 0.10 -14.01
CA PHE A 536 -5.52 0.21 -12.89
C PHE A 536 -4.93 1.03 -11.75
N PHE A 537 -3.67 0.81 -11.38
CA PHE A 537 -3.00 1.54 -10.30
C PHE A 537 -2.91 3.04 -10.58
N ARG A 538 -2.56 3.44 -11.82
CA ARG A 538 -2.37 4.85 -12.19
C ARG A 538 -3.66 5.61 -12.48
N HIS A 539 -4.69 4.95 -13.03
CA HIS A 539 -5.88 5.66 -13.54
C HIS A 539 -7.21 5.24 -12.91
N MET A 540 -7.26 4.12 -12.21
CA MET A 540 -8.49 3.58 -11.60
C MET A 540 -8.19 2.93 -10.24
N ARG A 541 -7.33 3.57 -9.44
CA ARG A 541 -6.78 2.99 -8.21
C ARG A 541 -7.86 2.49 -7.24
N GLN A 542 -8.96 3.23 -7.15
CA GLN A 542 -10.11 2.88 -6.32
C GLN A 542 -10.70 1.49 -6.66
N LEU A 543 -10.58 1.01 -7.90
CA LEU A 543 -11.00 -0.37 -8.24
C LEU A 543 -10.15 -1.42 -7.52
N ILE A 544 -8.89 -1.13 -7.25
CA ILE A 544 -8.00 -2.02 -6.49
C ILE A 544 -8.29 -1.89 -5.00
N ASP A 545 -8.40 -0.65 -4.50
CA ASP A 545 -8.67 -0.38 -3.07
C ASP A 545 -10.00 -0.99 -2.62
N ASP A 546 -11.07 -0.83 -3.41
CA ASP A 546 -12.39 -1.43 -3.16
C ASP A 546 -12.42 -2.95 -3.47
N GLY A 547 -11.34 -3.48 -4.04
CA GLY A 547 -11.13 -4.92 -4.18
C GLY A 547 -11.85 -5.56 -5.36
N HIS A 548 -12.04 -4.83 -6.47
CA HIS A 548 -12.70 -5.31 -7.68
C HIS A 548 -11.75 -6.03 -8.65
N VAL A 549 -10.43 -5.91 -8.51
CA VAL A 549 -9.44 -6.46 -9.46
C VAL A 549 -8.88 -7.81 -8.99
N TYR A 550 -8.91 -8.80 -9.88
CA TYR A 550 -8.49 -10.18 -9.62
C TYR A 550 -7.61 -10.72 -10.75
N LEU A 551 -6.76 -11.69 -10.43
CA LEU A 551 -5.95 -12.43 -11.39
C LEU A 551 -6.44 -13.88 -11.42
N ALA A 552 -6.76 -14.38 -12.61
CA ALA A 552 -7.08 -15.79 -12.79
C ALA A 552 -5.85 -16.66 -12.58
N GLN A 553 -6.04 -17.88 -12.07
CA GLN A 553 -4.99 -18.90 -11.93
C GLN A 553 -5.37 -20.13 -12.74
N PRO A 554 -5.05 -20.17 -14.05
CA PRO A 554 -5.24 -21.37 -14.84
C PRO A 554 -4.25 -22.47 -14.41
N PRO A 555 -4.58 -23.76 -14.61
CA PRO A 555 -3.70 -24.86 -14.26
C PRO A 555 -2.47 -24.92 -15.18
N LEU A 556 -1.32 -25.27 -14.61
CA LEU A 556 -0.07 -25.47 -15.35
C LEU A 556 0.00 -26.84 -16.02
N TYR A 557 -0.59 -27.85 -15.37
CA TYR A 557 -0.51 -29.24 -15.81
C TYR A 557 -1.87 -29.91 -15.88
N LYS A 558 -2.00 -30.82 -16.85
CA LYS A 558 -3.07 -31.81 -16.96
C LYS A 558 -2.48 -33.21 -16.81
N LEU A 559 -3.01 -33.98 -15.87
CA LEU A 559 -2.66 -35.37 -15.64
C LEU A 559 -3.84 -36.26 -16.06
N THR A 560 -3.61 -37.19 -16.97
CA THR A 560 -4.65 -38.10 -17.47
C THR A 560 -4.37 -39.52 -17.00
N LYS A 561 -5.28 -40.10 -16.23
CA LYS A 561 -5.24 -41.51 -15.81
C LYS A 561 -6.51 -42.23 -16.29
N GLY A 562 -6.34 -43.10 -17.29
CA GLY A 562 -7.47 -43.77 -17.95
C GLY A 562 -8.40 -42.76 -18.63
N LYS A 563 -9.63 -42.62 -18.12
CA LYS A 563 -10.65 -41.66 -18.61
C LYS A 563 -10.80 -40.39 -17.75
N LYS A 564 -10.08 -40.29 -16.62
CA LYS A 564 -10.17 -39.14 -15.70
C LYS A 564 -9.02 -38.17 -15.95
N ASN A 565 -9.33 -36.88 -15.93
CA ASN A 565 -8.38 -35.78 -15.99
C ASN A 565 -8.26 -35.18 -14.58
N TYR A 566 -7.04 -34.82 -14.21
CA TYR A 566 -6.69 -34.08 -13.00
C TYR A 566 -5.86 -32.86 -13.41
N TYR A 567 -5.94 -31.78 -12.64
CA TYR A 567 -5.27 -30.51 -12.92
C TYR A 567 -4.34 -30.15 -11.77
N ALA A 568 -3.18 -29.60 -12.09
CA ALA A 568 -2.23 -29.10 -11.10
C ALA A 568 -1.82 -27.66 -11.43
N TYR A 569 -1.71 -26.83 -10.41
CA TYR A 569 -1.38 -25.40 -10.48
C TYR A 569 0.08 -25.12 -10.12
N SER A 570 0.82 -26.10 -9.59
CA SER A 570 2.25 -26.01 -9.27
C SER A 570 2.99 -27.31 -9.58
N ASP A 571 4.33 -27.24 -9.64
CA ASP A 571 5.19 -28.42 -9.76
C ASP A 571 5.04 -29.37 -8.56
N ALA A 572 4.97 -28.82 -7.35
CA ALA A 572 4.77 -29.60 -6.13
C ALA A 572 3.43 -30.35 -6.13
N GLU A 573 2.36 -29.69 -6.59
CA GLU A 573 1.04 -30.30 -6.71
C GLU A 573 1.02 -31.38 -7.80
N ARG A 574 1.70 -31.15 -8.93
CA ARG A 574 1.88 -32.17 -9.98
C ARG A 574 2.56 -33.41 -9.40
N ASP A 575 3.66 -33.23 -8.67
CA ASP A 575 4.44 -34.34 -8.13
C ASP A 575 3.66 -35.12 -7.06
N LYS A 576 2.89 -34.42 -6.22
CA LYS A 576 1.95 -35.03 -5.29
C LYS A 576 0.87 -35.85 -6.02
N LEU A 577 0.24 -35.28 -7.04
CA LEU A 577 -0.77 -35.98 -7.84
C LEU A 577 -0.18 -37.18 -8.58
N LEU A 578 1.06 -37.09 -9.08
CA LEU A 578 1.76 -38.23 -9.68
C LEU A 578 2.01 -39.35 -8.66
N ALA A 579 2.42 -39.01 -7.44
CA ALA A 579 2.61 -39.98 -6.37
C ALA A 579 1.29 -40.67 -5.95
N GLU A 580 0.19 -39.92 -5.87
CA GLU A 580 -1.14 -40.46 -5.55
C GLU A 580 -1.73 -41.31 -6.68
N LEU A 581 -1.50 -40.91 -7.93
CA LEU A 581 -2.03 -41.57 -9.11
C LEU A 581 -1.18 -42.77 -9.56
N GLY A 582 0.08 -42.92 -9.11
CA GLY A 582 0.94 -44.06 -9.45
C GLY A 582 1.26 -44.19 -10.95
N ASP A 583 1.55 -45.41 -11.41
CA ASP A 583 2.02 -45.64 -12.79
C ASP A 583 0.93 -45.43 -13.88
N ASN A 584 1.38 -45.17 -15.12
CA ASN A 584 0.56 -44.94 -16.33
C ASN A 584 -0.23 -43.62 -16.39
N VAL A 585 0.27 -42.55 -15.77
CA VAL A 585 -0.30 -41.19 -15.89
C VAL A 585 0.35 -40.46 -17.06
N LYS A 586 -0.46 -39.90 -17.96
CA LYS A 586 0.03 -38.99 -19.01
C LYS A 586 -0.04 -37.55 -18.51
N THR A 587 1.11 -36.91 -18.38
CA THR A 587 1.21 -35.49 -18.01
C THR A 587 1.37 -34.62 -19.24
N SER A 588 0.61 -33.55 -19.33
CA SER A 588 0.72 -32.52 -20.36
C SER A 588 0.78 -31.15 -19.69
N ARG A 589 1.68 -30.29 -20.15
CA ARG A 589 1.80 -28.91 -19.67
C ARG A 589 1.03 -27.99 -20.61
N TYR A 590 0.19 -27.13 -20.06
CA TYR A 590 -0.47 -26.08 -20.84
C TYR A 590 0.53 -24.98 -21.15
N LYS A 591 0.59 -24.54 -22.42
CA LYS A 591 1.42 -23.40 -22.83
C LYS A 591 0.66 -22.09 -22.90
N GLY A 592 -0.65 -22.15 -23.12
CA GLY A 592 -1.53 -20.99 -23.16
C GLY A 592 -2.99 -21.38 -23.02
N LEU A 593 -3.84 -20.41 -22.69
CA LEU A 593 -5.28 -20.59 -22.45
C LEU A 593 -6.01 -21.07 -23.71
N GLY A 594 -5.48 -20.77 -24.90
CA GLY A 594 -6.03 -21.22 -26.18
C GLY A 594 -5.95 -22.73 -26.43
N GLU A 595 -5.12 -23.46 -25.67
CA GLU A 595 -5.02 -24.93 -25.75
C GLU A 595 -6.15 -25.64 -24.99
N MET A 596 -6.86 -24.91 -24.12
CA MET A 596 -7.99 -25.43 -23.35
C MET A 596 -9.27 -25.31 -24.17
N ASN A 597 -10.07 -26.38 -24.18
CA ASN A 597 -11.42 -26.29 -24.72
C ASN A 597 -12.34 -25.54 -23.72
N ALA A 598 -13.53 -25.15 -24.17
CA ALA A 598 -14.47 -24.35 -23.38
C ALA A 598 -14.83 -25.00 -22.02
N ASP A 599 -15.07 -26.31 -22.00
CA ASP A 599 -15.44 -27.04 -20.78
C ASP A 599 -14.27 -27.08 -19.77
N GLN A 600 -13.04 -27.33 -20.24
CA GLN A 600 -11.86 -27.32 -19.37
C GLN A 600 -11.60 -25.94 -18.79
N LEU A 601 -11.75 -24.89 -19.61
CA LEU A 601 -11.56 -23.52 -19.16
C LEU A 601 -12.61 -23.12 -18.11
N TRP A 602 -13.86 -23.57 -18.29
CA TRP A 602 -14.91 -23.42 -17.29
C TRP A 602 -14.54 -24.11 -15.97
N GLU A 603 -14.35 -25.43 -15.99
CA GLU A 603 -14.15 -26.27 -14.80
C GLU A 603 -12.93 -25.87 -13.96
N THR A 604 -11.92 -25.27 -14.57
CA THR A 604 -10.64 -24.97 -13.90
C THR A 604 -10.50 -23.50 -13.50
N THR A 605 -10.97 -22.57 -14.35
CA THR A 605 -10.56 -21.16 -14.25
C THR A 605 -11.75 -20.19 -14.18
N MET A 606 -12.93 -20.58 -14.67
CA MET A 606 -14.08 -19.66 -14.75
C MET A 606 -15.23 -20.00 -13.81
N ASP A 607 -15.39 -21.26 -13.43
CA ASP A 607 -16.47 -21.71 -12.54
C ASP A 607 -16.27 -21.16 -11.11
N PRO A 608 -17.21 -20.36 -10.57
CA PRO A 608 -17.10 -19.84 -9.21
C PRO A 608 -16.97 -20.89 -8.11
N GLU A 609 -17.41 -22.14 -8.33
CA GLU A 609 -17.35 -23.21 -7.33
C GLU A 609 -15.97 -23.86 -7.22
N THR A 610 -15.17 -23.85 -8.29
CA THR A 610 -13.90 -24.59 -8.37
C THR A 610 -12.67 -23.71 -8.62
N ARG A 611 -12.86 -22.52 -9.19
CA ARG A 611 -11.73 -21.65 -9.57
C ARG A 611 -11.03 -21.06 -8.36
N THR A 612 -9.76 -20.72 -8.55
CA THR A 612 -8.97 -19.89 -7.63
C THR A 612 -8.68 -18.54 -8.27
N LEU A 613 -8.96 -17.46 -7.56
CA LEU A 613 -8.65 -16.09 -7.99
C LEU A 613 -7.74 -15.43 -6.96
N LEU A 614 -6.69 -14.76 -7.44
CA LEU A 614 -5.86 -13.90 -6.59
C LEU A 614 -6.47 -12.50 -6.58
N LYS A 615 -6.87 -12.01 -5.40
CA LYS A 615 -7.35 -10.64 -5.25
C LYS A 615 -6.17 -9.68 -5.21
N VAL A 616 -6.17 -8.65 -6.06
CA VAL A 616 -5.13 -7.62 -6.06
C VAL A 616 -5.44 -6.61 -4.97
N ASN A 617 -4.46 -6.34 -4.11
CA ASN A 617 -4.54 -5.33 -3.05
C ASN A 617 -3.29 -4.43 -3.11
N ILE A 618 -3.41 -3.20 -2.62
CA ILE A 618 -2.28 -2.29 -2.41
C ILE A 618 -1.96 -2.32 -0.92
N GLU A 619 -0.80 -2.87 -0.57
CA GLU A 619 -0.34 -2.89 0.83
C GLU A 619 0.35 -1.58 1.18
N ASP A 620 1.30 -1.17 0.35
CA ASP A 620 2.00 0.10 0.45
C ASP A 620 1.99 0.78 -0.92
N ALA A 621 1.24 1.87 -0.99
CA ALA A 621 1.09 2.65 -2.21
C ALA A 621 2.41 3.26 -2.69
N MET A 622 3.30 3.61 -1.77
CA MET A 622 4.59 4.21 -2.09
C MET A 622 5.52 3.18 -2.71
N ILE A 623 5.62 1.99 -2.10
CA ILE A 623 6.40 0.88 -2.65
C ILE A 623 5.85 0.46 -4.01
N CYS A 624 4.53 0.33 -4.13
CA CYS A 624 3.91 0.04 -5.43
C CYS A 624 4.27 1.10 -6.47
N ASP A 625 4.14 2.39 -6.13
CA ASP A 625 4.44 3.49 -7.04
C ASP A 625 5.92 3.51 -7.47
N GLU A 626 6.84 3.35 -6.52
CA GLU A 626 8.27 3.25 -6.79
C GLU A 626 8.58 2.05 -7.69
N THR A 627 8.00 0.89 -7.38
CA THR A 627 8.18 -0.35 -8.15
C THR A 627 7.66 -0.17 -9.57
N PHE A 628 6.47 0.39 -9.76
CA PHE A 628 5.93 0.70 -11.10
C PHE A 628 6.80 1.72 -11.82
N SER A 629 7.30 2.74 -11.14
CA SER A 629 8.18 3.76 -11.72
C SER A 629 9.50 3.16 -12.21
N ILE A 630 10.12 2.25 -11.44
CA ILE A 630 11.36 1.55 -11.81
C ILE A 630 11.12 0.59 -12.97
N LEU A 631 10.12 -0.29 -12.84
CA LEU A 631 9.87 -1.36 -13.81
C LEU A 631 9.25 -0.85 -15.11
N MET A 632 8.35 0.12 -15.03
CA MET A 632 7.55 0.60 -16.16
C MET A 632 7.96 1.97 -16.67
N GLY A 633 8.78 2.74 -15.95
CA GLY A 633 9.20 4.09 -16.32
C GLY A 633 10.23 4.18 -17.45
N ASP A 634 10.70 5.40 -17.74
CA ASP A 634 11.54 5.67 -18.92
C ASP A 634 13.02 5.32 -18.78
N LYS A 635 13.50 5.13 -17.56
CA LYS A 635 14.91 4.95 -17.28
C LYS A 635 15.31 3.47 -17.30
N VAL A 636 16.32 3.17 -18.12
CA VAL A 636 16.81 1.80 -18.34
C VAL A 636 17.70 1.33 -17.17
N GLU A 637 18.60 2.18 -16.69
CA GLU A 637 19.55 1.82 -15.61
C GLU A 637 18.90 1.34 -14.31
N PRO A 638 17.95 2.08 -13.67
CA PRO A 638 17.34 1.60 -12.42
C PRO A 638 16.60 0.26 -12.61
N ARG A 639 15.99 0.06 -13.77
CA ARG A 639 15.36 -1.22 -14.10
C ARG A 639 16.39 -2.33 -14.24
N ARG A 640 17.54 -2.08 -14.85
CA ARG A 640 18.62 -3.06 -14.98
C ARG A 640 19.15 -3.45 -13.61
N GLU A 641 19.47 -2.48 -12.75
CA GLU A 641 19.95 -2.72 -11.39
C GLU A 641 18.92 -3.53 -10.58
N PHE A 642 17.63 -3.19 -10.68
CA PHE A 642 16.56 -3.97 -10.05
C PHE A 642 16.54 -5.42 -10.55
N ILE A 643 16.64 -5.63 -11.87
CA ILE A 643 16.71 -6.99 -12.44
C ILE A 643 17.95 -7.71 -11.91
N GLU A 644 19.14 -7.10 -11.93
CA GLU A 644 20.39 -7.73 -11.47
C GLU A 644 20.34 -8.12 -9.99
N GLN A 645 19.78 -7.27 -9.12
CA GLN A 645 19.63 -7.54 -7.69
C GLN A 645 18.61 -8.67 -7.42
N ASN A 646 17.56 -8.77 -8.23
CA ASN A 646 16.48 -9.75 -8.04
C ASN A 646 16.59 -10.98 -8.96
N ALA A 647 17.60 -11.04 -9.83
CA ALA A 647 17.78 -12.10 -10.84
C ALA A 647 18.28 -13.44 -10.25
N VAL A 648 18.44 -13.56 -8.93
CA VAL A 648 18.81 -14.81 -8.25
C VAL A 648 17.80 -15.95 -8.56
N TYR A 649 16.60 -15.62 -9.06
CA TYR A 649 15.56 -16.57 -9.50
C TYR A 649 15.53 -16.87 -11.02
N ALA A 650 16.36 -16.23 -11.85
CA ALA A 650 16.33 -16.37 -13.31
C ALA A 650 17.18 -17.58 -13.78
N THR A 651 16.60 -18.78 -13.76
CA THR A 651 17.26 -19.99 -14.31
C THR A 651 17.17 -20.09 -15.83
N ASN A 652 16.32 -19.30 -16.49
CA ASN A 652 16.21 -19.23 -17.95
C ASN A 652 16.11 -17.77 -18.41
N LEU A 653 17.26 -17.13 -18.61
CA LEU A 653 17.36 -15.99 -19.52
C LEU A 653 17.56 -16.56 -20.92
N ASP A 654 16.48 -16.66 -21.71
CA ASP A 654 16.63 -16.79 -23.16
C ASP A 654 17.23 -15.47 -23.67
N ILE A 655 18.48 -15.53 -24.11
CA ILE A 655 19.21 -14.45 -24.82
C ILE A 655 18.78 -14.44 -26.28
#